data_AF-A0A662J2W8-F1
#
_entry.id   AF-A0A662J2W8-F1
#
_cell.length_a   1.000
_cell.length_b   1.000
_cell.length_c   1.000
_cell.angle_alpha   90.00
_cell.angle_beta   90.00
_cell.angle_gamma   90.00
#
_symmetry.space_group_name_H-M   'P 1'
#
loop_
_entity.id
_entity.type
_entity.pdbx_description
1 polymer ?
#
loop_
_entity_poly.entity_id
_entity_poly.type
_entity_poly.pdbx_seq_one_letter_code
_entity_poly.pdbx_strand_id
1 'polypeptide(L)'
;MKGRFKVAFILLPIFLIAACSAVTPSTSRGIGGTVFKPMVHRDLPDYVISEGEVFDVKLALEAWQPPTWQGVAGRVKEVKVYELLPSGVELVEAPSGAEVWRGKLSDALASMLSSEAKVEVEDFINNVRGGMVEVPRYPHLPIYVASSDEEVVLLVLTINDTVEYKAKIVDATQPLKIFMGSVVLEAEYEAGHVRMEVKRYGGPVTGDFVLHVNAPVDVKVPEPTKIECWVNVSMALSKGLGQVVAPAMLSYVPDVKEIAVMLRERLPETIPIVFDLSEGLENGRLSKQLRLTVVNQTVPEEKFKLCLELPQGLSLAVSQLVVKVVEEPPTEPQVKILLEVFDLGPRLSFDKPVTLNFTYTDELVFKLGIDEDKLCVVFYDEDAGRWRPLESYVDVSANCVCANVTHFTRFTVAEYSKKATALSLTTSLVKVQQGSMITITGNISPAMSTNIKLVFTRPDGSTMIVEVVSDEDGSFSYSFKPEVEGSWSVKAVFEGDLEHEASTSEAAIFTVEAPAPSPMPRCLIATAAFGSELEGPVRFLRCFRDCKVVNTRGGSAFMKVFNAWYYSWSPYVASVEYSNDGLRTAVRYALYPLIGSLMISQQVYDALSWCNAELAIVAAGVVASMMISLVYITPFTFLLKKALRMDTPWTRTPTKVAASWLVGSLAMHSLGLLLGADLALKLSSTCIVLASMALPPSILALRKAA
;
A
#
# COMPACT_ATOMS: atom_id res chain seq x y z
N MET A 1 -8.61 -46.15 10.13
CA MET A 1 -8.63 -46.24 11.61
C MET A 1 -9.33 -45.01 12.14
N LYS A 2 -10.33 -45.23 13.00
CA LYS A 2 -10.67 -44.41 14.18
C LYS A 2 -10.71 -42.90 13.91
N GLY A 3 -11.89 -42.31 13.72
CA GLY A 3 -12.86 -42.16 14.81
C GLY A 3 -12.40 -41.03 15.73
N ARG A 4 -13.25 -40.16 16.25
CA ARG A 4 -14.69 -40.29 16.45
C ARG A 4 -15.12 -38.97 17.09
N PHE A 5 -16.21 -38.42 16.55
CA PHE A 5 -17.40 -38.01 17.31
C PHE A 5 -17.28 -37.03 18.49
N LYS A 6 -18.15 -36.00 18.50
CA LYS A 6 -19.51 -36.03 19.11
C LYS A 6 -20.24 -34.72 18.73
N VAL A 7 -21.41 -34.75 18.04
CA VAL A 7 -22.79 -34.97 18.55
C VAL A 7 -23.23 -33.79 19.44
N ALA A 8 -24.35 -33.07 19.26
CA ALA A 8 -25.75 -33.41 18.92
C ALA A 8 -26.45 -32.19 18.29
N PHE A 9 -27.35 -32.28 17.30
CA PHE A 9 -28.73 -32.82 17.30
C PHE A 9 -29.78 -31.94 18.00
N ILE A 10 -30.97 -31.87 17.35
CA ILE A 10 -32.30 -31.34 17.74
C ILE A 10 -32.71 -30.15 16.85
N LEU A 11 -33.80 -30.12 16.07
CA LEU A 11 -34.81 -31.09 15.63
C LEU A 11 -35.68 -30.37 14.56
N LEU A 12 -36.01 -31.06 13.46
CA LEU A 12 -37.22 -30.90 12.63
C LEU A 12 -38.51 -30.98 13.50
N PRO A 13 -39.78 -30.82 13.02
CA PRO A 13 -40.29 -30.73 11.64
C PRO A 13 -41.45 -29.72 11.45
N ILE A 14 -42.06 -29.66 10.25
CA ILE A 14 -43.53 -29.84 10.02
C ILE A 14 -43.90 -29.62 8.52
N PHE A 15 -44.47 -30.70 7.92
CA PHE A 15 -45.49 -30.80 6.85
C PHE A 15 -45.26 -30.09 5.49
N LEU A 16 -45.16 -30.73 4.31
CA LEU A 16 -45.78 -31.90 3.63
C LEU A 16 -47.25 -31.69 3.17
N ILE A 17 -47.49 -32.06 1.89
CA ILE A 17 -48.77 -32.39 1.19
C ILE A 17 -49.46 -31.17 0.55
N ALA A 18 -49.97 -31.11 -0.69
CA ALA A 18 -50.21 -31.98 -1.86
C ALA A 18 -50.46 -31.01 -3.06
N ALA A 19 -50.56 -31.38 -4.35
CA ALA A 19 -51.21 -32.55 -4.92
C ALA A 19 -50.77 -32.77 -6.37
N CYS A 20 -50.51 -34.03 -6.69
CA CYS A 20 -50.47 -34.59 -8.03
C CYS A 20 -51.89 -34.75 -8.58
N SER A 21 -52.05 -34.59 -9.89
CA SER A 21 -53.07 -35.19 -10.79
C SER A 21 -52.84 -34.55 -12.17
N ALA A 22 -52.81 -35.20 -13.33
CA ALA A 22 -53.01 -36.58 -13.77
C ALA A 22 -52.45 -36.63 -15.23
N VAL A 23 -51.81 -37.72 -15.70
CA VAL A 23 -52.41 -38.77 -16.59
C VAL A 23 -52.84 -38.18 -17.95
N THR A 24 -52.37 -38.57 -19.15
CA THR A 24 -51.90 -39.86 -19.70
C THR A 24 -51.11 -39.64 -21.02
N PRO A 25 -50.45 -40.69 -21.56
CA PRO A 25 -49.34 -40.58 -22.51
C PRO A 25 -49.77 -40.69 -23.97
N SER A 26 -49.06 -39.98 -24.86
CA SER A 26 -48.97 -40.35 -26.27
C SER A 26 -47.51 -40.43 -26.68
N THR A 27 -47.19 -41.57 -27.26
CA THR A 27 -45.88 -41.94 -27.79
C THR A 27 -45.57 -41.16 -29.07
N SER A 28 -44.57 -40.29 -29.01
CA SER A 28 -43.49 -40.35 -30.00
C SER A 28 -42.19 -39.99 -29.27
N ARG A 29 -41.38 -41.01 -28.95
CA ARG A 29 -39.99 -40.77 -28.58
C ARG A 29 -39.29 -40.32 -29.86
N GLY A 30 -39.28 -39.01 -30.10
CA GLY A 30 -38.26 -38.40 -30.94
C GLY A 30 -36.93 -38.59 -30.22
N ILE A 31 -36.20 -39.64 -30.59
CA ILE A 31 -34.84 -39.89 -30.12
C ILE A 31 -33.98 -38.77 -30.72
N GLY A 32 -33.81 -37.68 -29.97
CA GLY A 32 -32.87 -36.60 -30.28
C GLY A 32 -31.46 -37.07 -29.99
N GLY A 33 -30.92 -37.92 -30.87
CA GLY A 33 -29.51 -38.26 -30.90
C GLY A 33 -28.75 -37.22 -31.73
N THR A 34 -27.70 -36.63 -31.16
CA THR A 34 -26.71 -35.84 -31.88
C THR A 34 -25.95 -36.77 -32.82
N VAL A 35 -26.28 -36.74 -34.11
CA VAL A 35 -25.47 -37.40 -35.15
C VAL A 35 -24.21 -36.54 -35.33
N PHE A 36 -23.04 -37.09 -34.96
CA PHE A 36 -21.74 -36.48 -35.23
C PHE A 36 -21.47 -36.51 -36.74
N LYS A 37 -21.06 -35.36 -37.31
CA LYS A 37 -20.99 -35.13 -38.76
C LYS A 37 -19.53 -34.92 -39.20
N PRO A 38 -19.08 -35.47 -40.34
CA PRO A 38 -17.76 -35.19 -40.88
C PRO A 38 -17.61 -33.70 -41.22
N MET A 39 -16.43 -33.14 -40.97
CA MET A 39 -16.10 -31.73 -41.27
C MET A 39 -14.94 -31.66 -42.25
N VAL A 40 -14.96 -30.75 -43.22
CA VAL A 40 -13.83 -30.50 -44.12
C VAL A 40 -13.20 -29.15 -43.78
N HIS A 41 -11.91 -29.14 -43.48
CA HIS A 41 -11.11 -27.96 -43.19
C HIS A 41 -10.32 -27.54 -44.42
N ARG A 42 -10.23 -26.23 -44.66
CA ARG A 42 -9.37 -25.65 -45.70
C ARG A 42 -8.18 -24.96 -45.05
N ASP A 43 -7.01 -25.27 -45.56
CA ASP A 43 -5.71 -24.75 -45.15
C ASP A 43 -5.10 -24.00 -46.35
N LEU A 44 -4.78 -22.72 -46.15
CA LEU A 44 -4.11 -21.83 -47.12
C LEU A 44 -2.82 -21.30 -46.47
N PRO A 45 -1.91 -20.69 -47.25
CA PRO A 45 -0.70 -20.08 -46.70
C PRO A 45 -1.00 -19.02 -45.64
N ASP A 46 -0.11 -18.91 -44.67
CA ASP A 46 -0.17 -18.01 -43.52
C ASP A 46 0.30 -16.57 -43.81
N TYR A 47 0.34 -16.20 -45.10
CA TYR A 47 0.81 -14.90 -45.57
C TYR A 47 -0.04 -14.36 -46.72
N VAL A 48 0.15 -13.09 -47.07
CA VAL A 48 -0.58 -12.43 -48.16
C VAL A 48 -0.06 -12.93 -49.51
N ILE A 49 -0.90 -13.64 -50.25
CA ILE A 49 -0.58 -14.13 -51.59
C ILE A 49 -0.70 -12.95 -52.56
N SER A 50 0.37 -12.68 -53.29
CA SER A 50 0.41 -11.58 -54.27
C SER A 50 -0.24 -11.98 -55.60
N GLU A 51 -0.69 -11.00 -56.37
CA GLU A 51 -1.11 -11.25 -57.76
C GLU A 51 0.02 -11.93 -58.53
N GLY A 52 -0.29 -13.03 -59.23
CA GLY A 52 0.69 -13.84 -59.94
C GLY A 52 1.38 -14.94 -59.12
N GLU A 53 1.19 -14.96 -57.80
CA GLU A 53 1.76 -15.99 -56.92
C GLU A 53 0.94 -17.28 -56.94
N VAL A 54 1.63 -18.43 -57.00
CA VAL A 54 1.03 -19.76 -56.91
C VAL A 54 1.06 -20.23 -55.45
N PHE A 55 -0.08 -20.69 -54.94
CA PHE A 55 -0.23 -21.17 -53.57
C PHE A 55 -0.92 -22.53 -53.52
N ASP A 56 -0.63 -23.27 -52.45
CA ASP A 56 -1.26 -24.56 -52.16
C ASP A 56 -2.55 -24.35 -51.36
N VAL A 57 -3.60 -25.08 -51.74
CA VAL A 57 -4.86 -25.18 -51.01
C VAL A 57 -5.04 -26.63 -50.58
N LYS A 58 -5.08 -26.85 -49.27
CA LYS A 58 -5.26 -28.17 -48.69
C LYS A 58 -6.64 -28.30 -48.06
N LEU A 59 -7.36 -29.35 -48.44
CA LEU A 59 -8.65 -29.73 -47.87
C LEU A 59 -8.45 -30.99 -47.03
N ALA A 60 -8.89 -30.96 -45.78
CA ALA A 60 -8.75 -32.07 -44.84
C ALA A 60 -10.11 -32.48 -44.25
N LEU A 61 -10.49 -33.74 -44.44
CA LEU A 61 -11.66 -34.36 -43.84
C LEU A 61 -11.35 -34.76 -42.39
N GLU A 62 -11.92 -34.03 -41.45
CA GLU A 62 -11.94 -34.42 -40.05
C GLU A 62 -13.12 -35.38 -39.81
N ALA A 63 -12.81 -36.67 -39.80
CA ALA A 63 -13.74 -37.72 -39.42
C ALA A 63 -13.69 -37.91 -37.89
N TRP A 64 -14.59 -37.27 -37.14
CA TRP A 64 -14.86 -37.71 -35.78
C TRP A 64 -15.50 -39.10 -35.85
N GLN A 65 -14.79 -40.13 -35.38
CA GLN A 65 -15.40 -41.47 -35.25
C GLN A 65 -16.66 -41.34 -34.38
N PRO A 66 -17.84 -41.80 -34.86
CA PRO A 66 -19.02 -41.76 -34.03
C PRO A 66 -18.78 -42.64 -32.80
N PRO A 67 -19.13 -42.20 -31.58
CA PRO A 67 -19.12 -43.09 -30.43
C PRO A 67 -20.04 -44.27 -30.72
N THR A 68 -19.54 -45.50 -30.60
CA THR A 68 -20.34 -46.72 -30.69
C THR A 68 -21.34 -46.74 -29.55
N TRP A 69 -22.55 -46.23 -29.79
CA TRP A 69 -23.68 -46.37 -28.90
C TRP A 69 -24.86 -46.97 -29.67
N GLN A 70 -25.34 -48.11 -29.19
CA GLN A 70 -26.57 -48.80 -29.64
C GLN A 70 -26.62 -49.30 -31.10
N GLY A 71 -25.54 -49.89 -31.62
CA GLY A 71 -25.65 -50.87 -32.70
C GLY A 71 -26.13 -50.37 -34.07
N VAL A 72 -26.13 -49.06 -34.33
CA VAL A 72 -26.29 -48.51 -35.69
C VAL A 72 -24.98 -47.85 -36.09
N ALA A 73 -24.05 -48.64 -36.64
CA ALA A 73 -22.84 -48.14 -37.25
C ALA A 73 -23.16 -47.71 -38.69
N GLY A 74 -23.44 -46.43 -38.89
CA GLY A 74 -23.47 -45.85 -40.23
C GLY A 74 -22.06 -45.63 -40.75
N ARG A 75 -21.60 -46.44 -41.71
CA ARG A 75 -20.31 -46.22 -42.37
C ARG A 75 -20.50 -45.16 -43.46
N VAL A 76 -19.81 -44.02 -43.36
CA VAL A 76 -19.78 -43.01 -44.43
C VAL A 76 -19.14 -43.65 -45.67
N LYS A 77 -19.89 -43.71 -46.78
CA LYS A 77 -19.43 -44.35 -48.03
C LYS A 77 -18.52 -43.44 -48.84
N GLU A 78 -18.86 -42.16 -48.96
CA GLU A 78 -18.13 -41.17 -49.76
C GLU A 78 -18.40 -39.75 -49.24
N VAL A 79 -17.44 -38.82 -49.39
CA VAL A 79 -17.65 -37.39 -49.13
C VAL A 79 -17.27 -36.60 -50.37
N LYS A 80 -18.24 -35.93 -50.99
CA LYS A 80 -18.02 -35.06 -52.16
C LYS A 80 -17.98 -33.59 -51.74
N VAL A 81 -17.01 -32.87 -52.28
CA VAL A 81 -16.80 -31.44 -52.04
C VAL A 81 -16.84 -30.70 -53.37
N TYR A 82 -17.65 -29.65 -53.43
CA TYR A 82 -17.83 -28.79 -54.59
C TYR A 82 -17.13 -27.45 -54.29
N GLU A 83 -15.96 -27.24 -54.86
CA GLU A 83 -15.11 -26.08 -54.62
C GLU A 83 -15.17 -25.13 -55.83
N LEU A 84 -15.63 -23.90 -55.60
CA LEU A 84 -15.80 -22.89 -56.64
C LEU A 84 -14.62 -21.90 -56.62
N LEU A 85 -14.05 -21.60 -57.78
CA LEU A 85 -13.05 -20.56 -58.01
C LEU A 85 -13.64 -19.53 -59.00
N PRO A 86 -13.57 -18.22 -58.71
CA PRO A 86 -14.09 -17.16 -59.56
C PRO A 86 -13.12 -16.86 -60.71
N SER A 87 -13.50 -15.92 -61.55
CA SER A 87 -12.69 -15.39 -62.64
C SER A 87 -11.30 -14.83 -62.23
N GLY A 88 -11.14 -14.34 -61.00
CA GLY A 88 -9.85 -13.82 -60.50
C GLY A 88 -8.88 -14.84 -59.90
N VAL A 89 -9.26 -16.13 -59.81
CA VAL A 89 -8.38 -17.21 -59.35
C VAL A 89 -8.27 -18.30 -60.41
N GLU A 90 -7.04 -18.54 -60.84
CA GLU A 90 -6.70 -19.60 -61.78
C GLU A 90 -6.31 -20.87 -61.02
N LEU A 91 -6.96 -21.99 -61.34
CA LEU A 91 -6.50 -23.31 -60.93
C LEU A 91 -5.24 -23.68 -61.72
N VAL A 92 -4.12 -23.83 -61.02
CA VAL A 92 -2.81 -24.20 -61.58
C VAL A 92 -2.65 -25.71 -61.65
N GLU A 93 -3.01 -26.42 -60.58
CA GLU A 93 -2.90 -27.87 -60.49
C GLU A 93 -4.13 -28.42 -59.79
N ALA A 94 -4.88 -29.29 -60.46
CA ALA A 94 -6.07 -29.93 -59.90
C ALA A 94 -5.68 -31.20 -59.11
N PRO A 95 -6.44 -31.57 -58.07
CA PRO A 95 -6.18 -32.82 -57.37
C PRO A 95 -6.40 -34.05 -58.25
N SER A 96 -5.67 -35.13 -57.95
CA SER A 96 -5.86 -36.42 -58.62
C SER A 96 -7.29 -36.96 -58.39
N GLY A 97 -8.03 -37.20 -59.48
CA GLY A 97 -9.42 -37.67 -59.43
C GLY A 97 -10.47 -36.57 -59.28
N ALA A 98 -10.07 -35.30 -59.30
CA ALA A 98 -10.98 -34.16 -59.34
C ALA A 98 -11.69 -34.05 -60.70
N GLU A 99 -13.01 -33.82 -60.68
CA GLU A 99 -13.70 -33.32 -61.87
C GLU A 99 -13.58 -31.79 -61.90
N VAL A 100 -13.01 -31.26 -62.98
CA VAL A 100 -12.83 -29.81 -63.17
C VAL A 100 -13.77 -29.33 -64.25
N TRP A 101 -14.65 -28.41 -63.91
CA TRP A 101 -15.57 -27.78 -64.83
C TRP A 101 -15.26 -26.29 -64.96
N ARG A 102 -15.39 -25.75 -66.17
CA ARG A 102 -15.14 -24.34 -66.48
C ARG A 102 -16.25 -23.80 -67.37
N GLY A 103 -16.80 -22.64 -67.03
CA GLY A 103 -17.89 -22.01 -67.76
C GLY A 103 -18.71 -21.10 -66.85
N LYS A 104 -19.91 -20.73 -67.29
CA LYS A 104 -20.86 -19.95 -66.50
C LYS A 104 -21.35 -20.66 -65.24
N LEU A 105 -21.43 -19.95 -64.12
CA LEU A 105 -21.98 -20.51 -62.88
C LEU A 105 -23.36 -21.16 -63.08
N SER A 106 -24.27 -20.55 -63.86
CA SER A 106 -25.59 -21.13 -64.18
C SER A 106 -25.52 -22.53 -64.77
N ASP A 107 -24.55 -22.77 -65.64
CA ASP A 107 -24.39 -24.04 -66.35
C ASP A 107 -23.75 -25.08 -65.42
N ALA A 108 -22.84 -24.66 -64.54
CA ALA A 108 -22.26 -25.49 -63.49
C ALA A 108 -23.36 -26.00 -62.54
N LEU A 109 -24.23 -25.08 -62.06
CA LEU A 109 -25.34 -25.42 -61.16
C LEU A 109 -26.34 -26.36 -61.83
N ALA A 110 -26.56 -26.22 -63.15
CA ALA A 110 -27.50 -27.04 -63.88
C ALA A 110 -26.97 -28.45 -64.22
N SER A 111 -25.66 -28.60 -64.41
CA SER A 111 -25.05 -29.84 -64.92
C SER A 111 -24.28 -30.66 -63.89
N MET A 112 -23.69 -30.02 -62.87
CA MET A 112 -22.76 -30.68 -61.93
C MET A 112 -23.37 -30.94 -60.54
N LEU A 113 -24.41 -30.20 -60.15
CA LEU A 113 -25.08 -30.36 -58.86
C LEU A 113 -26.27 -31.30 -58.95
N SER A 114 -26.51 -32.07 -57.88
CA SER A 114 -27.78 -32.80 -57.72
C SER A 114 -28.94 -31.83 -57.59
N SER A 115 -30.17 -32.27 -57.90
CA SER A 115 -31.37 -31.42 -57.82
C SER A 115 -31.58 -30.79 -56.43
N GLU A 116 -31.16 -31.48 -55.37
CA GLU A 116 -31.27 -31.00 -53.99
C GLU A 116 -30.17 -29.97 -53.64
N ALA A 117 -28.93 -30.22 -54.06
CA ALA A 117 -27.83 -29.28 -53.86
C ALA A 117 -28.01 -28.00 -54.68
N LYS A 118 -28.56 -28.13 -55.89
CA LYS A 118 -28.88 -27.03 -56.78
C LYS A 118 -29.84 -26.03 -56.15
N VAL A 119 -30.95 -26.51 -55.56
CA VAL A 119 -31.96 -25.64 -54.93
C VAL A 119 -31.36 -24.81 -53.79
N GLU A 120 -30.53 -25.43 -52.93
CA GLU A 120 -29.88 -24.71 -51.82
C GLU A 120 -28.88 -23.65 -52.29
N VAL A 121 -28.11 -23.93 -53.35
CA VAL A 121 -27.14 -22.98 -53.90
C VAL A 121 -27.87 -21.84 -54.64
N GLU A 122 -28.93 -22.13 -55.38
CA GLU A 122 -29.76 -21.11 -56.03
C GLU A 122 -30.47 -20.22 -55.02
N ASP A 123 -31.03 -20.78 -53.93
CA ASP A 123 -31.62 -19.99 -52.83
C ASP A 123 -30.59 -19.06 -52.17
N PHE A 124 -29.34 -19.50 -52.02
CA PHE A 124 -28.26 -18.65 -51.52
C PHE A 124 -27.93 -17.50 -52.48
N ILE A 125 -27.74 -17.79 -53.77
CA ILE A 125 -27.42 -16.80 -54.81
C ILE A 125 -28.55 -15.76 -54.95
N ASN A 126 -29.81 -16.19 -54.84
CA ASN A 126 -30.97 -15.31 -54.96
C ASN A 126 -31.13 -14.33 -53.78
N ASN A 127 -30.53 -14.63 -52.63
CA ASN A 127 -30.54 -13.75 -51.45
C ASN A 127 -29.40 -12.71 -51.46
N VAL A 128 -28.53 -12.73 -52.47
CA VAL A 128 -27.39 -11.81 -52.62
C VAL A 128 -27.85 -10.51 -53.30
N ARG A 129 -27.50 -9.34 -52.74
CA ARG A 129 -27.70 -8.05 -53.41
C ARG A 129 -26.38 -7.51 -53.94
N GLY A 130 -26.30 -7.26 -55.25
CA GLY A 130 -25.14 -6.61 -55.87
C GLY A 130 -23.86 -7.47 -55.92
N GLY A 131 -23.99 -8.80 -55.93
CA GLY A 131 -22.84 -9.72 -55.95
C GLY A 131 -22.13 -9.89 -54.60
N MET A 132 -22.66 -9.29 -53.53
CA MET A 132 -22.14 -9.38 -52.17
C MET A 132 -23.20 -9.83 -51.16
N VAL A 133 -22.82 -10.70 -50.22
CA VAL A 133 -23.66 -11.17 -49.11
C VAL A 133 -23.15 -10.56 -47.81
N GLU A 134 -24.00 -9.79 -47.12
CA GLU A 134 -23.79 -9.45 -45.73
C GLU A 134 -24.03 -10.69 -44.87
N VAL A 135 -22.99 -11.15 -44.16
CA VAL A 135 -23.13 -12.28 -43.25
C VAL A 135 -23.75 -11.75 -41.95
N PRO A 136 -24.89 -12.28 -41.47
CA PRO A 136 -25.55 -11.74 -40.27
C PRO A 136 -24.69 -11.73 -38.99
N ARG A 137 -23.66 -12.59 -38.93
CA ARG A 137 -22.65 -12.61 -37.85
C ARG A 137 -21.46 -11.68 -38.09
N TYR A 138 -21.23 -11.25 -39.32
CA TYR A 138 -20.12 -10.39 -39.73
C TYR A 138 -20.60 -9.35 -40.75
N PRO A 139 -21.50 -8.42 -40.36
CA PRO A 139 -22.15 -7.50 -41.29
C PRO A 139 -21.18 -6.51 -41.97
N HIS A 140 -19.97 -6.37 -41.43
CA HIS A 140 -18.88 -5.55 -41.96
C HIS A 140 -17.98 -6.31 -42.96
N LEU A 141 -18.24 -7.59 -43.21
CA LEU A 141 -17.45 -8.47 -44.08
C LEU A 141 -18.34 -9.06 -45.19
N PRO A 142 -18.61 -8.33 -46.28
CA PRO A 142 -19.38 -8.86 -47.39
C PRO A 142 -18.61 -10.00 -48.10
N ILE A 143 -19.28 -11.13 -48.34
CA ILE A 143 -18.77 -12.25 -49.15
C ILE A 143 -19.11 -12.00 -50.62
N TYR A 144 -18.15 -12.15 -51.53
CA TYR A 144 -18.39 -12.10 -52.98
C TYR A 144 -19.01 -13.41 -53.46
N VAL A 145 -20.10 -13.29 -54.20
CA VAL A 145 -20.78 -14.43 -54.82
C VAL A 145 -20.81 -14.18 -56.31
N ALA A 146 -20.19 -15.09 -57.05
CA ALA A 146 -20.15 -15.01 -58.50
C ALA A 146 -21.58 -14.95 -59.05
N SER A 147 -21.80 -14.08 -60.04
CA SER A 147 -23.12 -13.95 -60.66
C SER A 147 -23.41 -15.16 -61.56
N SER A 148 -24.68 -15.46 -61.82
CA SER A 148 -25.07 -16.63 -62.64
C SER A 148 -24.43 -16.64 -64.04
N ASP A 149 -24.12 -15.47 -64.61
CA ASP A 149 -23.50 -15.29 -65.92
C ASP A 149 -21.97 -15.22 -65.90
N GLU A 150 -21.34 -15.26 -64.72
CA GLU A 150 -19.89 -15.16 -64.55
C GLU A 150 -19.20 -16.50 -64.82
N GLU A 151 -18.04 -16.43 -65.47
CA GLU A 151 -17.16 -17.58 -65.69
C GLU A 151 -16.48 -17.98 -64.38
N VAL A 152 -16.63 -19.25 -64.01
CA VAL A 152 -16.10 -19.85 -62.79
C VAL A 152 -15.45 -21.19 -63.10
N VAL A 153 -14.55 -21.64 -62.21
CA VAL A 153 -14.05 -23.01 -62.19
C VAL A 153 -14.71 -23.74 -61.03
N LEU A 154 -15.37 -24.86 -61.30
CA LEU A 154 -15.93 -25.73 -60.28
C LEU A 154 -15.12 -27.02 -60.20
N LEU A 155 -14.57 -27.30 -59.02
CA LEU A 155 -13.85 -28.51 -58.67
C LEU A 155 -14.78 -29.44 -57.90
N VAL A 156 -15.01 -30.65 -58.38
CA VAL A 156 -15.72 -31.70 -57.64
C VAL A 156 -14.71 -32.73 -57.17
N LEU A 157 -14.61 -32.90 -55.86
CA LEU A 157 -13.57 -33.67 -55.19
C LEU A 157 -14.20 -34.72 -54.29
N THR A 158 -13.75 -35.97 -54.40
CA THR A 158 -14.04 -36.97 -53.36
C THR A 158 -12.92 -36.95 -52.33
N ILE A 159 -13.23 -36.66 -51.07
CA ILE A 159 -12.25 -36.57 -49.98
C ILE A 159 -12.41 -37.77 -49.04
N ASN A 160 -11.33 -38.51 -48.83
CA ASN A 160 -11.26 -39.59 -47.84
C ASN A 160 -10.50 -39.19 -46.57
N ASP A 161 -9.49 -38.33 -46.70
CA ASP A 161 -8.66 -37.83 -45.59
C ASP A 161 -8.14 -36.43 -45.92
N THR A 162 -7.28 -36.29 -46.93
CA THR A 162 -6.80 -34.98 -47.39
C THR A 162 -6.70 -34.93 -48.91
N VAL A 163 -6.90 -33.73 -49.48
CA VAL A 163 -6.79 -33.42 -50.90
C VAL A 163 -6.14 -32.05 -51.06
N GLU A 164 -5.19 -31.90 -51.99
CA GLU A 164 -4.44 -30.66 -52.20
C GLU A 164 -4.52 -30.23 -53.67
N TYR A 165 -4.64 -28.93 -53.91
CA TYR A 165 -4.59 -28.30 -55.24
C TYR A 165 -3.78 -27.02 -55.22
N LYS A 166 -3.29 -26.58 -56.39
CA LYS A 166 -2.56 -25.31 -56.52
C LYS A 166 -3.39 -24.28 -57.25
N ALA A 167 -3.44 -23.07 -56.74
CA ALA A 167 -4.14 -21.95 -57.33
C ALA A 167 -3.21 -20.73 -57.49
N LYS A 168 -3.62 -19.79 -58.33
CA LYS A 168 -2.90 -18.55 -58.59
C LYS A 168 -3.87 -17.39 -58.72
N ILE A 169 -3.53 -16.25 -58.14
CA ILE A 169 -4.33 -15.03 -58.29
C ILE A 169 -3.98 -14.39 -59.63
N VAL A 170 -4.99 -14.10 -60.45
CA VAL A 170 -4.82 -13.52 -61.79
C VAL A 170 -5.48 -12.16 -61.97
N ASP A 171 -6.40 -11.77 -61.08
CA ASP A 171 -6.99 -10.43 -61.04
C ASP A 171 -7.31 -10.05 -59.58
N ALA A 172 -6.43 -9.28 -58.95
CA ALA A 172 -6.59 -8.81 -57.58
C ALA A 172 -7.50 -7.56 -57.45
N THR A 173 -8.00 -7.01 -58.57
CA THR A 173 -8.84 -5.80 -58.58
C THR A 173 -10.31 -6.10 -58.31
N GLN A 174 -10.74 -7.33 -58.57
CA GLN A 174 -12.01 -7.83 -58.10
C GLN A 174 -11.87 -8.29 -56.65
N PRO A 175 -12.83 -7.99 -55.76
CA PRO A 175 -12.81 -8.53 -54.40
C PRO A 175 -12.92 -10.06 -54.49
N LEU A 176 -11.78 -10.73 -54.40
CA LEU A 176 -11.67 -12.19 -54.40
C LEU A 176 -12.13 -12.74 -53.04
N LYS A 177 -13.39 -12.50 -52.69
CA LYS A 177 -14.03 -12.99 -51.47
C LYS A 177 -14.94 -14.14 -51.80
N ILE A 178 -14.35 -15.18 -52.36
CA ILE A 178 -15.04 -16.26 -53.04
C ILE A 178 -15.93 -17.04 -52.08
N PHE A 179 -17.15 -17.34 -52.51
CA PHE A 179 -17.91 -18.49 -52.02
C PHE A 179 -17.14 -19.78 -52.34
N MET A 180 -16.17 -20.16 -51.48
CA MET A 180 -15.49 -21.44 -51.61
C MET A 180 -16.16 -22.47 -50.71
N GLY A 181 -16.96 -23.34 -51.31
CA GLY A 181 -17.25 -24.67 -50.78
C GLY A 181 -18.39 -24.77 -49.76
N SER A 182 -19.62 -25.03 -50.25
CA SER A 182 -20.61 -25.73 -49.41
C SER A 182 -20.55 -27.22 -49.72
N VAL A 183 -20.27 -27.99 -48.67
CA VAL A 183 -20.11 -29.45 -48.68
C VAL A 183 -21.46 -30.09 -48.99
N VAL A 184 -21.51 -31.00 -49.98
CA VAL A 184 -22.67 -31.87 -50.23
C VAL A 184 -22.29 -33.28 -49.78
N LEU A 185 -22.87 -33.72 -48.68
CA LEU A 185 -22.62 -35.03 -48.09
C LEU A 185 -23.53 -36.08 -48.75
N GLU A 186 -22.97 -36.99 -49.56
CA GLU A 186 -23.63 -38.26 -49.92
C GLU A 186 -23.19 -39.37 -48.95
N ALA A 187 -23.84 -39.46 -47.79
CA ALA A 187 -23.65 -40.60 -46.88
C ALA A 187 -24.73 -41.67 -47.13
N GLU A 188 -24.32 -42.82 -47.68
CA GLU A 188 -25.19 -43.98 -47.85
C GLU A 188 -25.13 -44.86 -46.59
N TYR A 189 -26.28 -45.12 -45.94
CA TYR A 189 -26.38 -45.94 -44.73
C TYR A 189 -27.03 -47.29 -45.06
N GLU A 190 -26.44 -48.42 -44.61
CA GLU A 190 -26.90 -49.80 -44.93
C GLU A 190 -28.35 -50.11 -44.53
N ALA A 191 -28.98 -49.30 -43.67
CA ALA A 191 -30.37 -49.49 -43.20
C ALA A 191 -31.42 -48.64 -43.92
N GLY A 192 -31.06 -47.88 -44.97
CA GLY A 192 -32.00 -47.20 -45.85
C GLY A 192 -32.67 -45.97 -45.25
N HIS A 193 -32.07 -44.81 -45.50
CA HIS A 193 -32.71 -43.55 -45.93
C HIS A 193 -31.56 -42.58 -46.21
N VAL A 194 -31.39 -42.21 -47.48
CA VAL A 194 -30.42 -41.21 -47.91
C VAL A 194 -30.90 -39.87 -47.40
N ARG A 195 -30.20 -39.28 -46.44
CA ARG A 195 -30.50 -37.93 -45.95
C ARG A 195 -29.38 -37.01 -46.39
N MET A 196 -29.60 -36.35 -47.52
CA MET A 196 -28.74 -35.31 -48.05
C MET A 196 -28.81 -34.09 -47.12
N GLU A 197 -27.66 -33.50 -46.78
CA GLU A 197 -27.61 -32.27 -45.99
C GLU A 197 -26.52 -31.36 -46.57
N VAL A 198 -26.91 -30.17 -47.02
CA VAL A 198 -26.03 -29.13 -47.56
C VAL A 198 -25.57 -28.25 -46.40
N LYS A 199 -24.26 -28.08 -46.20
CA LYS A 199 -23.72 -27.19 -45.16
C LYS A 199 -22.74 -26.16 -45.71
N ARG A 200 -22.89 -24.95 -45.15
CA ARG A 200 -22.41 -23.66 -45.67
C ARG A 200 -21.09 -23.26 -45.01
N TYR A 201 -20.05 -22.99 -45.79
CA TYR A 201 -18.81 -22.36 -45.33
C TYR A 201 -18.35 -21.33 -46.36
N GLY A 202 -17.89 -20.17 -45.89
CA GLY A 202 -17.26 -19.13 -46.71
C GLY A 202 -15.91 -18.79 -46.11
N GLY A 203 -14.90 -18.55 -46.96
CA GLY A 203 -13.55 -18.16 -46.55
C GLY A 203 -12.90 -17.24 -47.60
N PRO A 204 -12.14 -16.20 -47.20
CA PRO A 204 -11.59 -15.20 -48.11
C PRO A 204 -10.32 -15.67 -48.82
N VAL A 205 -10.10 -15.24 -50.06
CA VAL A 205 -8.84 -15.41 -50.80
C VAL A 205 -8.49 -14.11 -51.52
N THR A 206 -7.94 -13.15 -50.76
CA THR A 206 -6.98 -12.07 -51.15
C THR A 206 -7.44 -10.61 -51.27
N GLY A 207 -6.52 -9.73 -50.81
CA GLY A 207 -6.63 -8.28 -50.62
C GLY A 207 -6.73 -7.87 -49.14
N ASP A 208 -5.59 -7.54 -48.51
CA ASP A 208 -5.39 -7.06 -47.11
C ASP A 208 -6.13 -7.76 -45.97
N PHE A 209 -6.59 -9.01 -46.14
CA PHE A 209 -7.13 -9.81 -45.05
C PHE A 209 -7.00 -11.30 -45.35
N VAL A 210 -6.16 -11.99 -44.57
CA VAL A 210 -6.23 -13.43 -44.39
C VAL A 210 -6.04 -13.71 -42.90
N LEU A 211 -7.15 -14.00 -42.21
CA LEU A 211 -7.12 -14.57 -40.87
C LEU A 211 -7.10 -16.09 -41.01
N HIS A 212 -5.93 -16.66 -41.33
CA HIS A 212 -5.71 -18.10 -41.13
C HIS A 212 -5.52 -18.35 -39.65
N VAL A 213 -6.61 -18.76 -39.01
CA VAL A 213 -6.59 -19.49 -37.74
C VAL A 213 -6.06 -20.90 -38.04
N ASN A 214 -4.74 -21.02 -38.16
CA ASN A 214 -4.03 -22.30 -38.06
C ASN A 214 -3.43 -22.53 -36.67
N ALA A 215 -3.76 -21.67 -35.71
CA ALA A 215 -3.72 -21.99 -34.30
C ALA A 215 -5.13 -22.45 -33.88
N PRO A 216 -5.32 -23.22 -32.80
CA PRO A 216 -6.63 -23.68 -32.34
C PRO A 216 -7.49 -22.57 -31.73
N VAL A 217 -7.42 -21.35 -32.26
CA VAL A 217 -7.93 -20.10 -31.67
C VAL A 217 -9.03 -19.51 -32.56
N ASP A 218 -10.27 -19.97 -32.40
CA ASP A 218 -11.43 -19.45 -33.16
C ASP A 218 -11.73 -18.01 -32.72
N VAL A 219 -11.49 -16.99 -33.56
CA VAL A 219 -11.65 -15.58 -33.20
C VAL A 219 -13.06 -15.08 -33.52
N LYS A 220 -13.78 -14.55 -32.54
CA LYS A 220 -15.11 -13.94 -32.67
C LYS A 220 -15.08 -12.48 -32.27
N VAL A 221 -15.76 -11.62 -33.03
CA VAL A 221 -15.97 -10.22 -32.70
C VAL A 221 -17.44 -10.03 -32.31
N PRO A 222 -17.84 -10.30 -31.05
CA PRO A 222 -19.23 -10.22 -30.63
C PRO A 222 -19.81 -8.80 -30.72
N GLU A 223 -18.97 -7.78 -30.58
CA GLU A 223 -19.29 -6.35 -30.65
C GLU A 223 -18.09 -5.59 -31.26
N PRO A 224 -18.23 -4.40 -31.88
CA PRO A 224 -17.10 -3.66 -32.47
C PRO A 224 -15.99 -3.27 -31.47
N THR A 225 -16.21 -3.51 -30.17
CA THR A 225 -15.28 -3.18 -29.09
C THR A 225 -14.66 -4.39 -28.39
N LYS A 226 -14.97 -5.64 -28.77
CA LYS A 226 -14.43 -6.83 -28.11
C LYS A 226 -14.04 -7.91 -29.13
N ILE A 227 -12.84 -8.46 -28.98
CA ILE A 227 -12.32 -9.60 -29.74
C ILE A 227 -12.23 -10.80 -28.77
N GLU A 228 -12.73 -11.97 -29.17
CA GLU A 228 -12.68 -13.22 -28.41
C GLU A 228 -11.91 -14.29 -29.16
N CYS A 229 -10.79 -14.75 -28.63
CA CYS A 229 -9.90 -15.76 -29.18
C CYS A 229 -10.16 -17.12 -28.48
N TRP A 230 -10.89 -18.04 -29.11
CA TRP A 230 -11.31 -19.30 -28.50
C TRP A 230 -10.32 -20.43 -28.70
N VAL A 231 -9.62 -20.83 -27.64
CA VAL A 231 -8.49 -21.78 -27.71
C VAL A 231 -8.94 -23.22 -27.43
N ASN A 232 -8.59 -24.13 -28.32
CA ASN A 232 -8.63 -25.58 -28.12
C ASN A 232 -7.22 -26.11 -27.76
N VAL A 233 -6.98 -26.35 -26.47
CA VAL A 233 -5.64 -26.67 -25.93
C VAL A 233 -5.17 -28.06 -26.37
N SER A 234 -6.03 -29.08 -26.36
CA SER A 234 -5.70 -30.43 -26.81
C SER A 234 -5.25 -30.45 -28.27
N MET A 235 -5.89 -29.64 -29.12
CA MET A 235 -5.48 -29.43 -30.50
C MET A 235 -4.14 -28.67 -30.61
N ALA A 236 -3.87 -27.72 -29.72
CA ALA A 236 -2.57 -27.02 -29.67
C ALA A 236 -1.43 -27.99 -29.37
N LEU A 237 -1.64 -28.84 -28.37
CA LEU A 237 -0.70 -29.86 -27.92
C LEU A 237 -0.48 -30.94 -28.98
N SER A 238 -1.54 -31.43 -29.63
CA SER A 238 -1.42 -32.45 -30.68
C SER A 238 -0.67 -31.95 -31.90
N LYS A 239 -0.79 -30.65 -32.22
CA LYS A 239 -0.06 -29.99 -33.30
C LYS A 239 1.35 -29.51 -32.91
N GLY A 240 1.77 -29.69 -31.65
CA GLY A 240 3.09 -29.27 -31.17
C GLY A 240 3.30 -27.75 -31.18
N LEU A 241 2.23 -26.97 -30.98
CA LEU A 241 2.34 -25.50 -30.95
C LEU A 241 3.05 -25.03 -29.68
N GLY A 242 4.03 -24.14 -29.86
CA GLY A 242 4.82 -23.60 -28.75
C GLY A 242 4.19 -22.40 -28.02
N GLN A 243 3.13 -21.80 -28.56
CA GLN A 243 2.43 -20.65 -27.96
C GLN A 243 1.05 -20.41 -28.60
N VAL A 244 0.19 -19.67 -27.91
CA VAL A 244 -1.09 -19.15 -28.39
C VAL A 244 -0.95 -17.64 -28.58
N VAL A 245 -1.11 -17.13 -29.81
CA VAL A 245 -1.00 -15.69 -30.09
C VAL A 245 -2.38 -15.06 -30.25
N ALA A 246 -2.66 -14.00 -29.50
CA ALA A 246 -3.87 -13.19 -29.55
C ALA A 246 -3.52 -11.75 -29.97
N PRO A 247 -3.65 -11.40 -31.26
CA PRO A 247 -3.27 -10.08 -31.75
C PRO A 247 -4.34 -9.03 -31.48
N ALA A 248 -3.92 -7.77 -31.29
CA ALA A 248 -4.80 -6.65 -30.98
C ALA A 248 -5.67 -6.18 -32.16
N MET A 249 -5.22 -6.42 -33.40
CA MET A 249 -5.95 -6.12 -34.64
C MET A 249 -6.49 -4.68 -34.72
N LEU A 250 -5.72 -3.69 -34.25
CA LEU A 250 -6.16 -2.30 -34.14
C LEU A 250 -6.33 -1.59 -35.47
N SER A 251 -5.55 -1.99 -36.47
CA SER A 251 -5.72 -1.53 -37.85
C SER A 251 -7.09 -1.95 -38.43
N TYR A 252 -7.64 -3.06 -37.95
CA TYR A 252 -8.85 -3.70 -38.46
C TYR A 252 -10.10 -3.40 -37.62
N VAL A 253 -9.92 -3.33 -36.30
CA VAL A 253 -10.97 -2.98 -35.33
C VAL A 253 -10.50 -1.77 -34.53
N PRO A 254 -10.53 -0.55 -35.11
CA PRO A 254 -10.02 0.66 -34.44
C PRO A 254 -10.71 0.96 -33.11
N ASP A 255 -11.93 0.47 -32.91
CA ASP A 255 -12.73 0.68 -31.71
C ASP A 255 -12.56 -0.43 -30.65
N VAL A 256 -11.68 -1.43 -30.86
CA VAL A 256 -11.49 -2.54 -29.90
C VAL A 256 -11.06 -2.02 -28.53
N LYS A 257 -11.73 -2.48 -27.47
CA LYS A 257 -11.43 -2.15 -26.07
C LYS A 257 -10.94 -3.37 -25.30
N GLU A 258 -11.30 -4.58 -25.74
CA GLU A 258 -10.96 -5.82 -25.05
C GLU A 258 -10.58 -6.93 -26.03
N ILE A 259 -9.49 -7.64 -25.72
CA ILE A 259 -9.03 -8.84 -26.41
C ILE A 259 -9.07 -9.97 -25.38
N ALA A 260 -9.94 -10.96 -25.58
CA ALA A 260 -10.23 -11.99 -24.61
C ALA A 260 -9.88 -13.37 -25.14
N VAL A 261 -8.98 -14.08 -24.46
CA VAL A 261 -8.64 -15.47 -24.77
C VAL A 261 -9.55 -16.40 -23.97
N MET A 262 -10.36 -17.20 -24.66
CA MET A 262 -11.37 -18.09 -24.09
C MET A 262 -10.83 -19.52 -24.07
N LEU A 263 -10.48 -20.04 -22.89
CA LEU A 263 -9.98 -21.39 -22.69
C LEU A 263 -11.14 -22.34 -22.40
N ARG A 264 -11.24 -23.43 -23.17
CA ARG A 264 -12.20 -24.54 -22.92
C ARG A 264 -11.56 -25.74 -22.24
N GLU A 265 -10.24 -25.74 -22.19
CA GLU A 265 -9.41 -26.79 -21.64
C GLU A 265 -8.34 -26.15 -20.75
N ARG A 266 -7.79 -26.91 -19.81
CA ARG A 266 -6.80 -26.38 -18.87
C ARG A 266 -5.54 -26.02 -19.65
N LEU A 267 -5.04 -24.80 -19.48
CA LEU A 267 -3.83 -24.35 -20.16
C LEU A 267 -2.59 -24.91 -19.42
N PRO A 268 -1.73 -25.71 -20.08
CA PRO A 268 -0.50 -26.21 -19.47
C PRO A 268 0.56 -25.11 -19.41
N GLU A 269 1.53 -25.26 -18.51
CA GLU A 269 2.66 -24.32 -18.38
C GLU A 269 3.51 -24.22 -19.68
N THR A 270 3.50 -25.28 -20.49
CA THR A 270 4.28 -25.37 -21.73
C THR A 270 3.77 -24.48 -22.87
N ILE A 271 2.52 -24.00 -22.81
CA ILE A 271 1.90 -23.19 -23.86
C ILE A 271 1.53 -21.81 -23.31
N PRO A 272 2.39 -20.78 -23.46
CA PRO A 272 2.04 -19.41 -23.10
C PRO A 272 0.94 -18.84 -24.01
N ILE A 273 0.14 -17.93 -23.44
CA ILE A 273 -0.67 -16.98 -24.19
C ILE A 273 0.17 -15.72 -24.44
N VAL A 274 0.23 -15.27 -25.68
CA VAL A 274 0.96 -14.07 -26.11
C VAL A 274 -0.04 -13.08 -26.67
N PHE A 275 -0.22 -11.95 -26.01
CA PHE A 275 -0.96 -10.82 -26.53
C PHE A 275 -0.03 -9.97 -27.39
N ASP A 276 -0.32 -9.86 -28.69
CA ASP A 276 0.46 -9.05 -29.61
C ASP A 276 -0.16 -7.66 -29.78
N LEU A 277 0.52 -6.65 -29.24
CA LEU A 277 0.12 -5.25 -29.22
C LEU A 277 0.87 -4.41 -30.27
N SER A 278 1.55 -5.02 -31.23
CA SER A 278 2.40 -4.30 -32.21
C SER A 278 1.65 -3.19 -32.95
N GLU A 279 0.38 -3.41 -33.31
CA GLU A 279 -0.48 -2.42 -33.98
C GLU A 279 -0.99 -1.30 -33.05
N GLY A 280 -0.80 -1.45 -31.74
CA GLY A 280 -1.28 -0.50 -30.73
C GLY A 280 -0.20 0.35 -30.09
N LEU A 281 1.05 0.21 -30.55
CA LEU A 281 2.18 0.96 -30.02
C LEU A 281 2.60 2.06 -30.99
N GLU A 282 2.57 3.30 -30.51
CA GLU A 282 3.13 4.46 -31.19
C GLU A 282 4.34 4.95 -30.40
N ASN A 283 5.54 4.91 -31.00
CA ASN A 283 6.80 5.27 -30.33
C ASN A 283 7.02 4.54 -28.99
N GLY A 284 6.64 3.26 -28.90
CA GLY A 284 6.76 2.46 -27.67
C GLY A 284 5.73 2.79 -26.59
N ARG A 285 4.67 3.54 -26.91
CA ARG A 285 3.57 3.85 -26.00
C ARG A 285 2.24 3.36 -26.54
N LEU A 286 1.39 2.85 -25.66
CA LEU A 286 0.08 2.36 -26.04
C LEU A 286 -0.81 3.51 -26.53
N SER A 287 -1.30 3.43 -27.77
CA SER A 287 -2.06 4.51 -28.42
C SER A 287 -3.40 4.77 -27.74
N LYS A 288 -4.00 3.75 -27.10
CA LYS A 288 -5.29 3.83 -26.39
C LYS A 288 -5.37 2.82 -25.24
N GLN A 289 -6.38 2.95 -24.38
CA GLN A 289 -6.64 1.97 -23.33
C GLN A 289 -7.08 0.63 -23.93
N LEU A 290 -6.54 -0.49 -23.42
CA LEU A 290 -6.90 -1.84 -23.84
C LEU A 290 -7.06 -2.77 -22.63
N ARG A 291 -8.00 -3.70 -22.72
CA ARG A 291 -8.15 -4.80 -21.76
C ARG A 291 -7.70 -6.11 -22.40
N LEU A 292 -6.80 -6.82 -21.73
CA LEU A 292 -6.35 -8.14 -22.14
C LEU A 292 -6.91 -9.15 -21.16
N THR A 293 -7.78 -10.02 -21.65
CA THR A 293 -8.55 -10.93 -20.82
C THR A 293 -8.13 -12.37 -21.10
N VAL A 294 -7.99 -13.19 -20.07
CA VAL A 294 -7.95 -14.65 -20.15
C VAL A 294 -9.15 -15.18 -19.36
N VAL A 295 -10.01 -15.95 -20.01
CA VAL A 295 -11.19 -16.57 -19.40
C VAL A 295 -11.00 -18.08 -19.40
N ASN A 296 -11.04 -18.69 -18.23
CA ASN A 296 -11.07 -20.13 -18.11
C ASN A 296 -12.52 -20.62 -17.96
N GLN A 297 -12.98 -21.48 -18.87
CA GLN A 297 -14.32 -22.07 -18.87
C GLN A 297 -14.31 -23.61 -18.87
N THR A 298 -13.19 -24.23 -18.48
CA THR A 298 -13.05 -25.70 -18.40
C THR A 298 -14.14 -26.37 -17.60
N VAL A 299 -14.36 -25.86 -16.39
CA VAL A 299 -15.32 -26.37 -15.41
C VAL A 299 -16.17 -25.18 -14.99
N PRO A 300 -17.52 -25.26 -15.08
CA PRO A 300 -18.40 -24.17 -14.68
C PRO A 300 -18.12 -23.66 -13.26
N GLU A 301 -17.81 -24.58 -12.34
CA GLU A 301 -17.58 -24.29 -10.93
C GLU A 301 -16.23 -23.63 -10.64
N GLU A 302 -15.25 -23.77 -11.54
CA GLU A 302 -13.89 -23.22 -11.41
C GLU A 302 -13.62 -22.12 -12.45
N LYS A 303 -14.70 -21.53 -12.98
CA LYS A 303 -14.61 -20.46 -13.98
C LYS A 303 -13.97 -19.23 -13.35
N PHE A 304 -12.88 -18.75 -13.95
CA PHE A 304 -12.29 -17.47 -13.57
C PHE A 304 -11.99 -16.61 -14.80
N LYS A 305 -11.82 -15.33 -14.54
CA LYS A 305 -11.37 -14.33 -15.52
C LYS A 305 -10.17 -13.61 -14.93
N LEU A 306 -9.08 -13.50 -15.69
CA LEU A 306 -8.01 -12.54 -15.46
C LEU A 306 -8.12 -11.46 -16.53
N CYS A 307 -8.19 -10.19 -16.15
CA CYS A 307 -8.24 -9.05 -17.04
C CYS A 307 -7.14 -8.05 -16.66
N LEU A 308 -6.25 -7.75 -17.60
CA LEU A 308 -5.21 -6.73 -17.48
C LEU A 308 -5.72 -5.47 -18.17
N GLU A 309 -5.96 -4.40 -17.40
CA GLU A 309 -6.33 -3.10 -17.96
C GLU A 309 -5.08 -2.25 -18.16
N LEU A 310 -4.71 -2.05 -19.42
CA LEU A 310 -3.56 -1.25 -19.83
C LEU A 310 -4.01 0.19 -20.11
N PRO A 311 -3.53 1.20 -19.36
CA PRO A 311 -3.94 2.58 -19.59
C PRO A 311 -3.36 3.16 -20.89
N GLN A 312 -4.06 4.13 -21.47
CA GLN A 312 -3.54 4.87 -22.62
C GLN A 312 -2.20 5.56 -22.30
N GLY A 313 -1.28 5.47 -23.24
CA GLY A 313 0.06 6.02 -23.14
C GLY A 313 0.99 5.25 -22.21
N LEU A 314 0.63 4.05 -21.75
CA LEU A 314 1.53 3.14 -21.03
C LEU A 314 2.80 2.90 -21.84
N SER A 315 3.97 3.09 -21.23
CA SER A 315 5.25 2.79 -21.87
C SER A 315 5.50 1.29 -21.88
N LEU A 316 5.67 0.71 -23.07
CA LEU A 316 5.97 -0.72 -23.26
C LEU A 316 7.23 -0.85 -24.10
N ALA A 317 8.27 -1.45 -23.51
CA ALA A 317 9.55 -1.69 -24.19
C ALA A 317 9.47 -2.81 -25.24
N VAL A 318 8.39 -3.59 -25.21
CA VAL A 318 8.11 -4.70 -26.13
C VAL A 318 6.68 -4.60 -26.64
N SER A 319 6.41 -5.21 -27.79
CA SER A 319 5.07 -5.29 -28.35
C SER A 319 4.28 -6.52 -27.93
N GLN A 320 4.90 -7.49 -27.26
CA GLN A 320 4.26 -8.73 -26.87
C GLN A 320 4.24 -8.90 -25.36
N LEU A 321 3.05 -9.13 -24.81
CA LEU A 321 2.85 -9.47 -23.41
C LEU A 321 2.49 -10.95 -23.28
N VAL A 322 3.08 -11.62 -22.30
CA VAL A 322 2.99 -13.07 -22.14
C VAL A 322 2.26 -13.39 -20.85
N VAL A 323 1.34 -14.35 -20.92
CA VAL A 323 0.64 -14.92 -19.76
C VAL A 323 0.91 -16.42 -19.75
N LYS A 324 1.54 -16.91 -18.69
CA LYS A 324 1.78 -18.33 -18.44
C LYS A 324 1.07 -18.78 -17.18
N VAL A 325 0.57 -20.00 -17.20
CA VAL A 325 0.08 -20.69 -15.99
C VAL A 325 1.26 -21.35 -15.29
N VAL A 326 1.30 -21.27 -13.96
CA VAL A 326 2.27 -21.98 -13.12
C VAL A 326 1.57 -23.18 -12.48
N GLU A 327 1.98 -24.39 -12.84
CA GLU A 327 1.34 -25.62 -12.37
C GLU A 327 1.62 -25.93 -10.90
N GLU A 328 2.86 -25.64 -10.45
CA GLU A 328 3.32 -25.90 -9.08
C GLU A 328 3.77 -24.60 -8.39
N PRO A 329 2.83 -23.78 -7.87
CA PRO A 329 3.19 -22.53 -7.23
C PRO A 329 3.84 -22.74 -5.85
N PRO A 330 4.76 -21.85 -5.42
CA PRO A 330 5.33 -21.87 -4.07
C PRO A 330 4.21 -21.84 -3.01
N THR A 331 4.32 -22.69 -1.99
CA THR A 331 3.33 -22.78 -0.90
C THR A 331 3.84 -22.09 0.36
N GLU A 332 2.97 -21.29 0.98
CA GLU A 332 3.27 -20.60 2.24
C GLU A 332 2.10 -20.72 3.24
N PRO A 333 2.36 -20.88 4.55
CA PRO A 333 1.30 -21.02 5.54
C PRO A 333 0.34 -19.82 5.62
N GLN A 334 0.81 -18.63 5.24
CA GLN A 334 0.03 -17.39 5.29
C GLN A 334 -0.81 -17.15 4.04
N VAL A 335 -0.60 -17.94 2.98
CA VAL A 335 -1.19 -17.72 1.67
C VAL A 335 -1.95 -18.96 1.25
N LYS A 336 -3.27 -18.82 1.19
CA LYS A 336 -4.14 -19.88 0.70
C LYS A 336 -4.69 -19.46 -0.67
N ILE A 337 -4.06 -20.00 -1.70
CA ILE A 337 -4.32 -19.67 -3.10
C ILE A 337 -5.77 -20.04 -3.47
N LEU A 338 -6.51 -19.07 -4.01
CA LEU A 338 -7.88 -19.25 -4.54
C LEU A 338 -7.84 -19.58 -6.03
N LEU A 339 -7.08 -18.81 -6.82
CA LEU A 339 -7.02 -18.90 -8.28
C LEU A 339 -5.69 -19.47 -8.79
N GLU A 340 -5.66 -19.92 -10.04
CA GLU A 340 -4.44 -20.37 -10.69
C GLU A 340 -3.40 -19.23 -10.74
N VAL A 341 -2.11 -19.58 -10.64
CA VAL A 341 -1.03 -18.59 -10.62
C VAL A 341 -0.61 -18.25 -12.04
N PHE A 342 -0.56 -16.95 -12.34
CA PHE A 342 -0.16 -16.43 -13.65
C PHE A 342 1.21 -15.77 -13.57
N ASP A 343 2.18 -16.30 -14.32
CA ASP A 343 3.45 -15.62 -14.59
C ASP A 343 3.24 -14.66 -15.76
N LEU A 344 3.19 -13.37 -15.44
CA LEU A 344 3.05 -12.30 -16.41
C LEU A 344 4.43 -11.86 -16.89
N GLY A 345 4.55 -11.66 -18.19
CA GLY A 345 5.82 -11.31 -18.82
C GLY A 345 5.67 -10.32 -19.98
N PRO A 346 6.81 -9.79 -20.45
CA PRO A 346 8.13 -9.93 -19.84
C PRO A 346 8.25 -9.12 -18.53
N ARG A 347 9.32 -9.37 -17.75
CA ARG A 347 9.60 -8.68 -16.48
C ARG A 347 9.92 -7.21 -16.74
N LEU A 348 8.88 -6.39 -16.80
CA LEU A 348 8.93 -4.96 -17.09
C LEU A 348 8.51 -4.16 -15.86
N SER A 349 8.97 -2.91 -15.79
CA SER A 349 8.43 -1.90 -14.88
C SER A 349 7.68 -0.85 -15.70
N PHE A 350 6.51 -0.44 -15.21
CA PHE A 350 5.62 0.47 -15.90
C PHE A 350 5.73 1.89 -15.35
N ASP A 351 5.64 2.88 -16.25
CA ASP A 351 5.57 4.30 -15.88
C ASP A 351 4.16 4.73 -15.41
N LYS A 352 3.15 3.90 -15.68
CA LYS A 352 1.78 4.02 -15.19
C LYS A 352 1.31 2.67 -14.64
N PRO A 353 0.48 2.65 -13.57
CA PRO A 353 -0.02 1.39 -13.03
C PRO A 353 -0.93 0.68 -14.04
N VAL A 354 -0.77 -0.64 -14.15
CA VAL A 354 -1.69 -1.55 -14.84
C VAL A 354 -2.65 -2.11 -13.80
N THR A 355 -3.94 -2.21 -14.12
CA THR A 355 -4.92 -2.81 -13.21
C THR A 355 -5.07 -4.28 -13.53
N LEU A 356 -4.85 -5.15 -12.56
CA LEU A 356 -5.23 -6.56 -12.63
C LEU A 356 -6.62 -6.71 -12.03
N ASN A 357 -7.54 -7.36 -12.76
CA ASN A 357 -8.88 -7.69 -12.32
C ASN A 357 -9.09 -9.20 -12.46
N PHE A 358 -9.40 -9.84 -11.34
CA PHE A 358 -9.71 -11.26 -11.27
C PHE A 358 -11.16 -11.46 -10.90
N THR A 359 -11.84 -12.41 -11.55
CA THR A 359 -13.17 -12.86 -11.11
C THR A 359 -13.12 -14.31 -10.63
N TYR A 360 -13.93 -14.65 -9.64
CA TYR A 360 -14.05 -15.99 -9.06
C TYR A 360 -15.52 -16.41 -8.94
N THR A 361 -15.76 -17.62 -8.43
CA THR A 361 -17.10 -18.17 -8.17
C THR A 361 -17.29 -18.47 -6.68
N ASP A 362 -18.52 -18.33 -6.18
CA ASP A 362 -18.87 -18.69 -4.79
C ASP A 362 -18.59 -20.19 -4.52
N GLU A 363 -18.76 -21.03 -5.53
CA GLU A 363 -18.49 -22.46 -5.47
C GLU A 363 -17.00 -22.74 -5.16
N LEU A 364 -16.09 -21.96 -5.75
CA LEU A 364 -14.65 -22.08 -5.50
C LEU A 364 -14.29 -21.62 -4.08
N VAL A 365 -14.86 -20.50 -3.63
CA VAL A 365 -14.70 -19.98 -2.27
C VAL A 365 -15.20 -21.01 -1.25
N PHE A 366 -16.38 -21.58 -1.47
CA PHE A 366 -16.96 -22.60 -0.59
C PHE A 366 -16.14 -23.89 -0.57
N LYS A 367 -15.72 -24.39 -1.75
CA LYS A 367 -14.92 -25.61 -1.89
C LYS A 367 -13.58 -25.51 -1.16
N LEU A 368 -12.93 -24.36 -1.24
CA LEU A 368 -11.65 -24.12 -0.58
C LEU A 368 -11.81 -23.61 0.86
N GLY A 369 -13.01 -23.22 1.28
CA GLY A 369 -13.29 -22.65 2.60
C GLY A 369 -12.53 -21.34 2.83
N ILE A 370 -12.58 -20.46 1.83
CA ILE A 370 -11.87 -19.18 1.79
C ILE A 370 -12.67 -18.10 2.53
N ASP A 371 -11.97 -17.27 3.30
CA ASP A 371 -12.55 -16.08 3.94
C ASP A 371 -12.45 -14.87 2.99
N GLU A 372 -13.58 -14.47 2.40
CA GLU A 372 -13.60 -13.41 1.38
C GLU A 372 -13.13 -12.04 1.89
N ASP A 373 -13.29 -11.78 3.19
CA ASP A 373 -12.82 -10.54 3.83
C ASP A 373 -11.29 -10.43 3.86
N LYS A 374 -10.57 -11.53 3.61
CA LYS A 374 -9.10 -11.60 3.57
C LYS A 374 -8.55 -11.83 2.17
N LEU A 375 -9.39 -11.75 1.15
CA LEU A 375 -8.95 -11.88 -0.23
C LEU A 375 -8.13 -10.68 -0.66
N CYS A 376 -7.01 -10.95 -1.33
CA CYS A 376 -6.23 -9.94 -2.02
C CYS A 376 -5.50 -10.54 -3.21
N VAL A 377 -5.03 -9.67 -4.11
CA VAL A 377 -4.03 -10.06 -5.10
C VAL A 377 -2.68 -10.18 -4.37
N VAL A 378 -2.01 -11.31 -4.56
CA VAL A 378 -0.65 -11.54 -4.08
C VAL A 378 0.28 -11.64 -5.29
N PHE A 379 1.51 -11.17 -5.12
CA PHE A 379 2.58 -11.34 -6.09
C PHE A 379 3.74 -12.10 -5.48
N TYR A 380 4.45 -12.87 -6.29
CA TYR A 380 5.66 -13.56 -5.83
C TYR A 380 6.87 -12.62 -5.99
N ASP A 381 7.48 -12.27 -4.87
CA ASP A 381 8.75 -11.55 -4.82
C ASP A 381 9.88 -12.57 -4.96
N GLU A 382 10.46 -12.63 -6.16
CA GLU A 382 11.53 -13.57 -6.49
C GLU A 382 12.82 -13.30 -5.68
N ASP A 383 13.09 -12.04 -5.33
CA ASP A 383 14.29 -11.66 -4.58
C ASP A 383 14.17 -12.09 -3.11
N ALA A 384 12.97 -11.93 -2.53
CA ALA A 384 12.68 -12.38 -1.17
C ALA A 384 12.28 -13.87 -1.09
N GLY A 385 12.00 -14.51 -2.23
CA GLY A 385 11.54 -15.89 -2.32
C GLY A 385 10.18 -16.15 -1.65
N ARG A 386 9.29 -15.15 -1.62
CA ARG A 386 8.01 -15.23 -0.89
C ARG A 386 6.87 -14.47 -1.57
N TRP A 387 5.64 -14.84 -1.26
CA TRP A 387 4.43 -14.11 -1.61
C TRP A 387 4.31 -12.81 -0.82
N ARG A 388 3.91 -11.73 -1.50
CA ARG A 388 3.58 -10.45 -0.89
C ARG A 388 2.17 -10.00 -1.30
N PRO A 389 1.35 -9.51 -0.36
CA PRO A 389 0.03 -8.97 -0.67
C PRO A 389 0.12 -7.59 -1.32
N LEU A 390 -0.86 -7.28 -2.17
CA LEU A 390 -1.07 -5.95 -2.74
C LEU A 390 -2.31 -5.31 -2.12
N GLU A 391 -2.31 -3.97 -2.08
CA GLU A 391 -3.53 -3.21 -1.84
C GLU A 391 -4.55 -3.55 -2.93
N SER A 392 -5.63 -4.22 -2.51
CA SER A 392 -6.63 -4.81 -3.39
C SER A 392 -8.01 -4.31 -3.04
N TYR A 393 -8.84 -4.10 -4.05
CA TYR A 393 -10.26 -3.84 -3.92
C TYR A 393 -11.03 -5.14 -4.17
N VAL A 394 -11.85 -5.57 -3.20
CA VAL A 394 -12.69 -6.77 -3.29
C VAL A 394 -14.14 -6.34 -3.40
N ASP A 395 -14.81 -6.78 -4.47
CA ASP A 395 -16.26 -6.67 -4.63
C ASP A 395 -16.88 -8.06 -4.53
N VAL A 396 -17.31 -8.41 -3.31
CA VAL A 396 -17.95 -9.68 -2.97
C VAL A 396 -19.29 -9.84 -3.71
N SER A 397 -19.95 -8.76 -4.12
CA SER A 397 -21.21 -8.87 -4.86
C SER A 397 -21.00 -9.22 -6.34
N ALA A 398 -19.85 -8.82 -6.89
CA ALA A 398 -19.45 -9.07 -8.26
C ALA A 398 -18.43 -10.23 -8.39
N ASN A 399 -18.07 -10.88 -7.27
CA ASN A 399 -17.02 -11.90 -7.15
C ASN A 399 -15.73 -11.49 -7.86
N CYS A 400 -15.23 -10.30 -7.52
CA CYS A 400 -14.17 -9.62 -8.24
C CYS A 400 -13.10 -9.09 -7.27
N VAL A 401 -11.83 -9.28 -7.61
CA VAL A 401 -10.68 -8.72 -6.89
C VAL A 401 -9.80 -7.95 -7.87
N CYS A 402 -9.54 -6.69 -7.56
CA CYS A 402 -8.72 -5.81 -8.39
C CYS A 402 -7.51 -5.27 -7.63
N ALA A 403 -6.35 -5.16 -8.28
CA ALA A 403 -5.18 -4.50 -7.72
C ALA A 403 -4.38 -3.77 -8.81
N ASN A 404 -3.71 -2.68 -8.42
CA ASN A 404 -2.81 -1.95 -9.31
C ASN A 404 -1.39 -2.51 -9.20
N VAL A 405 -0.73 -2.71 -10.34
CA VAL A 405 0.64 -3.23 -10.42
C VAL A 405 1.52 -2.30 -11.24
N THR A 406 2.78 -2.21 -10.85
CA THR A 406 3.80 -1.39 -11.51
C THR A 406 4.85 -2.24 -12.21
N HIS A 407 4.75 -3.56 -12.13
CA HIS A 407 5.66 -4.49 -12.76
C HIS A 407 4.97 -5.82 -13.03
N PHE A 408 5.60 -6.66 -13.84
CA PHE A 408 5.16 -8.03 -14.07
C PHE A 408 6.03 -9.07 -13.34
N THR A 409 5.35 -10.06 -12.77
CA THR A 409 5.87 -11.22 -12.04
C THR A 409 4.77 -12.28 -12.00
N ARG A 410 4.82 -13.22 -11.05
CA ARG A 410 3.74 -14.16 -10.76
C ARG A 410 2.68 -13.51 -9.88
N PHE A 411 1.42 -13.59 -10.29
CA PHE A 411 0.27 -13.07 -9.55
C PHE A 411 -0.80 -14.14 -9.37
N THR A 412 -1.57 -14.03 -8.29
CA THR A 412 -2.83 -14.75 -8.11
C THR A 412 -3.71 -14.03 -7.08
N VAL A 413 -4.94 -14.51 -6.91
CA VAL A 413 -5.80 -14.17 -5.79
C VAL A 413 -5.68 -15.24 -4.71
N ALA A 414 -5.49 -14.81 -3.47
CA ALA A 414 -5.38 -15.68 -2.32
C ALA A 414 -6.03 -15.06 -1.08
N GLU A 415 -6.43 -15.92 -0.15
CA GLU A 415 -6.66 -15.53 1.23
C GLU A 415 -5.30 -15.31 1.89
N TYR A 416 -5.05 -14.09 2.39
CA TYR A 416 -3.79 -13.74 3.03
C TYR A 416 -3.98 -13.51 4.52
N SER A 417 -3.35 -14.36 5.34
CA SER A 417 -3.35 -14.23 6.80
C SER A 417 -2.19 -13.37 7.27
N LYS A 418 -2.50 -12.13 7.66
CA LYS A 418 -1.50 -11.20 8.19
C LYS A 418 -0.86 -11.72 9.47
N LYS A 419 0.38 -11.33 9.70
CA LYS A 419 1.13 -11.68 10.91
C LYS A 419 0.59 -10.90 12.10
N ALA A 420 0.25 -11.61 13.18
CA ALA A 420 -0.15 -10.96 14.43
C ALA A 420 0.98 -10.07 14.96
N THR A 421 0.62 -8.86 15.41
CA THR A 421 1.55 -7.95 16.09
C THR A 421 1.16 -7.74 17.55
N ALA A 422 2.14 -7.42 18.38
CA ALA A 422 1.93 -7.06 19.77
C ALA A 422 2.69 -5.79 20.11
N LEU A 423 2.01 -4.84 20.75
CA LEU A 423 2.59 -3.60 21.24
C LEU A 423 2.71 -3.63 22.75
N SER A 424 3.87 -3.19 23.24
CA SER A 424 4.11 -2.92 24.65
C SER A 424 4.44 -1.45 24.84
N LEU A 425 3.96 -0.86 25.93
CA LEU A 425 4.22 0.54 26.25
C LEU A 425 4.41 0.71 27.76
N THR A 426 5.39 1.52 28.11
CA THR A 426 5.73 1.85 29.49
C THR A 426 6.07 3.34 29.59
N THR A 427 5.91 3.89 30.78
CA THR A 427 6.32 5.26 31.10
C THR A 427 7.49 5.21 32.08
N SER A 428 8.44 6.10 31.89
CA SER A 428 9.62 6.25 32.78
C SER A 428 9.23 6.56 34.24
N LEU A 429 8.09 7.20 34.46
CA LEU A 429 7.56 7.56 35.77
C LEU A 429 6.04 7.31 35.84
N VAL A 430 5.55 6.92 37.01
CA VAL A 430 4.10 6.81 37.30
C VAL A 430 3.55 8.12 37.86
N LYS A 431 4.42 8.98 38.40
CA LYS A 431 4.10 10.30 38.93
C LYS A 431 5.08 11.33 38.39
N VAL A 432 4.57 12.43 37.84
CA VAL A 432 5.39 13.50 37.24
C VAL A 432 4.86 14.86 37.69
N GLN A 433 5.76 15.82 37.93
CA GLN A 433 5.36 17.20 38.23
C GLN A 433 4.95 17.93 36.95
N GLN A 434 3.91 18.76 37.02
CA GLN A 434 3.48 19.61 35.91
C GLN A 434 4.68 20.35 35.27
N GLY A 435 4.80 20.27 33.94
CA GLY A 435 5.89 20.90 33.19
C GLY A 435 7.24 20.16 33.23
N SER A 436 7.36 19.01 33.89
CA SER A 436 8.51 18.11 33.75
C SER A 436 8.34 17.21 32.51
N MET A 437 9.45 16.75 31.91
CA MET A 437 9.38 15.79 30.83
C MET A 437 9.17 14.37 31.39
N ILE A 438 8.31 13.61 30.75
CA ILE A 438 8.17 12.16 30.94
C ILE A 438 8.53 11.47 29.63
N THR A 439 9.36 10.44 29.71
CA THR A 439 9.68 9.60 28.56
C THR A 439 8.73 8.41 28.51
N ILE A 440 8.09 8.22 27.36
CA ILE A 440 7.30 7.04 26.99
C ILE A 440 8.22 6.15 26.16
N THR A 441 8.26 4.87 26.49
CA THR A 441 9.04 3.86 25.76
C THR A 441 8.18 2.66 25.48
N GLY A 442 8.28 2.11 24.28
CA GLY A 442 7.56 0.90 23.91
C GLY A 442 8.30 0.09 22.87
N ASN A 443 7.72 -1.05 22.54
CA ASN A 443 8.27 -1.98 21.57
C ASN A 443 7.13 -2.66 20.77
N ILE A 444 7.32 -2.83 19.46
CA ILE A 444 6.48 -3.64 18.58
C ILE A 444 7.14 -5.00 18.32
N SER A 445 6.35 -6.07 18.37
CA SER A 445 6.77 -7.42 18.03
C SER A 445 5.87 -7.98 16.92
N PRO A 446 6.43 -8.57 15.84
CA PRO A 446 7.86 -8.68 15.53
C PRO A 446 8.54 -7.32 15.32
N ALA A 447 9.86 -7.29 15.49
CA ALA A 447 10.66 -6.07 15.33
C ALA A 447 10.58 -5.53 13.89
N MET A 448 10.14 -4.29 13.75
CA MET A 448 9.98 -3.62 12.47
C MET A 448 9.95 -2.09 12.66
N SER A 449 10.42 -1.36 11.66
CA SER A 449 10.31 0.09 11.59
C SER A 449 8.96 0.48 10.98
N THR A 450 8.07 1.06 11.79
CA THR A 450 6.71 1.44 11.36
C THR A 450 6.17 2.63 12.14
N ASN A 451 5.11 3.26 11.62
CA ASN A 451 4.43 4.38 12.26
C ASN A 451 3.51 3.87 13.37
N ILE A 452 3.70 4.38 14.58
CA ILE A 452 2.92 4.06 15.78
C ILE A 452 2.26 5.34 16.29
N LYS A 453 0.95 5.25 16.52
CA LYS A 453 0.15 6.35 17.09
C LYS A 453 0.09 6.23 18.61
N LEU A 454 0.64 7.22 19.30
CA LEU A 454 0.48 7.40 20.74
C LEU A 454 -0.77 8.21 21.02
N VAL A 455 -1.77 7.57 21.62
CA VAL A 455 -3.05 8.21 21.99
C VAL A 455 -3.01 8.54 23.47
N PHE A 456 -2.86 9.82 23.79
CA PHE A 456 -2.95 10.33 25.16
C PHE A 456 -4.38 10.74 25.46
N THR A 457 -4.90 10.30 26.59
CA THR A 457 -6.18 10.73 27.14
C THR A 457 -5.92 11.66 28.31
N ARG A 458 -6.42 12.88 28.21
CA ARG A 458 -6.32 13.92 29.22
C ARG A 458 -7.27 13.64 30.39
N PRO A 459 -7.06 14.27 31.55
CA PRO A 459 -7.97 14.16 32.70
C PRO A 459 -9.40 14.65 32.41
N ASP A 460 -9.58 15.57 31.46
CA ASP A 460 -10.90 16.07 31.01
C ASP A 460 -11.61 15.13 30.02
N GLY A 461 -10.99 14.00 29.68
CA GLY A 461 -11.49 13.02 28.71
C GLY A 461 -11.15 13.34 27.25
N SER A 462 -10.55 14.50 26.95
CA SER A 462 -10.09 14.82 25.59
C SER A 462 -8.88 13.97 25.21
N THR A 463 -8.73 13.66 23.92
CA THR A 463 -7.62 12.86 23.41
C THR A 463 -6.70 13.68 22.52
N MET A 464 -5.42 13.32 22.53
CA MET A 464 -4.42 13.84 21.59
C MET A 464 -3.61 12.68 21.01
N ILE A 465 -3.29 12.78 19.73
CA ILE A 465 -2.57 11.73 19.00
C ILE A 465 -1.21 12.29 18.58
N VAL A 466 -0.16 11.51 18.81
CA VAL A 466 1.20 11.81 18.36
C VAL A 466 1.71 10.61 17.57
N GLU A 467 2.34 10.84 16.43
CA GLU A 467 2.94 9.79 15.62
C GLU A 467 4.44 9.66 15.93
N VAL A 468 4.90 8.42 16.07
CA VAL A 468 6.29 8.06 16.34
C VAL A 468 6.66 6.91 15.42
N VAL A 469 7.89 6.90 14.90
CA VAL A 469 8.42 5.80 14.09
C VAL A 469 9.21 4.87 15.00
N SER A 470 8.97 3.56 14.95
CA SER A 470 9.82 2.57 15.61
C SER A 470 11.13 2.34 14.85
N ASP A 471 12.17 1.98 15.57
CA ASP A 471 13.46 1.56 15.01
C ASP A 471 13.37 0.15 14.41
N GLU A 472 14.42 -0.28 13.69
CA GLU A 472 14.50 -1.62 13.09
C GLU A 472 14.39 -2.76 14.12
N ASP A 473 14.76 -2.50 15.37
CA ASP A 473 14.63 -3.44 16.49
C ASP A 473 13.21 -3.45 17.12
N GLY A 474 12.29 -2.64 16.58
CA GLY A 474 10.92 -2.48 17.04
C GLY A 474 10.74 -1.47 18.18
N SER A 475 11.83 -0.94 18.75
CA SER A 475 11.74 -0.02 19.88
C SER A 475 11.32 1.38 19.45
N PHE A 476 10.62 2.12 20.33
CA PHE A 476 10.28 3.52 20.10
C PHE A 476 10.28 4.30 21.41
N SER A 477 10.62 5.59 21.33
CA SER A 477 10.61 6.49 22.48
C SER A 477 10.08 7.87 22.13
N TYR A 478 9.31 8.45 23.06
CA TYR A 478 8.78 9.80 22.91
C TYR A 478 8.85 10.56 24.24
N SER A 479 9.32 11.81 24.18
CA SER A 479 9.35 12.70 25.34
C SER A 479 8.13 13.62 25.34
N PHE A 480 7.29 13.48 26.35
CA PHE A 480 6.08 14.25 26.52
C PHE A 480 6.19 15.22 27.71
N LYS A 481 5.61 16.41 27.58
CA LYS A 481 5.56 17.42 28.64
C LYS A 481 4.10 17.74 28.98
N PRO A 482 3.51 17.14 30.02
CA PRO A 482 2.13 17.39 30.39
C PRO A 482 1.94 18.81 30.96
N GLU A 483 0.88 19.48 30.49
CA GLU A 483 0.54 20.85 30.88
C GLU A 483 -0.60 20.92 31.90
N VAL A 484 -1.41 19.86 32.01
CA VAL A 484 -2.62 19.82 32.86
C VAL A 484 -2.43 18.80 33.98
N GLU A 485 -2.82 19.18 35.19
CA GLU A 485 -2.82 18.31 36.36
C GLU A 485 -3.91 17.23 36.29
N GLY A 486 -3.66 16.07 36.91
CA GLY A 486 -4.62 14.97 36.99
C GLY A 486 -4.10 13.66 36.42
N SER A 487 -5.00 12.68 36.25
CA SER A 487 -4.67 11.36 35.75
C SER A 487 -4.65 11.34 34.22
N TRP A 488 -3.51 11.01 33.65
CA TRP A 488 -3.33 10.82 32.22
C TRP A 488 -3.22 9.33 31.90
N SER A 489 -3.69 8.93 30.72
CA SER A 489 -3.40 7.61 30.17
C SER A 489 -2.82 7.74 28.77
N VAL A 490 -1.92 6.83 28.40
CA VAL A 490 -1.34 6.75 27.06
C VAL A 490 -1.34 5.30 26.60
N LYS A 491 -1.74 5.07 25.35
CA LYS A 491 -1.65 3.78 24.68
C LYS A 491 -0.99 3.95 23.31
N ALA A 492 -0.25 2.93 22.88
CA ALA A 492 0.28 2.84 21.53
C ALA A 492 -0.69 2.05 20.65
N VAL A 493 -0.89 2.53 19.43
CA VAL A 493 -1.75 1.91 18.42
C VAL A 493 -0.94 1.76 17.14
N PHE A 494 -0.85 0.53 16.64
CA PHE A 494 -0.39 0.22 15.30
C PHE A 494 -1.60 -0.19 14.49
N GLU A 495 -1.86 0.51 13.38
CA GLU A 495 -3.07 0.31 12.57
C GLU A 495 -3.00 -0.92 11.66
N GLY A 496 -1.86 -1.62 11.65
CA GLY A 496 -1.60 -2.71 10.72
C GLY A 496 -1.04 -2.21 9.39
N ASP A 497 -0.54 -3.13 8.60
CA ASP A 497 -0.17 -2.89 7.20
C ASP A 497 -0.68 -4.05 6.32
N LEU A 498 -0.17 -4.19 5.10
CA LEU A 498 -0.57 -5.28 4.21
C LEU A 498 -0.13 -6.66 4.72
N GLU A 499 0.98 -6.76 5.44
CA GLU A 499 1.56 -8.01 5.92
C GLU A 499 1.27 -8.28 7.42
N HIS A 500 0.92 -7.26 8.20
CA HIS A 500 0.85 -7.30 9.66
C HIS A 500 -0.50 -6.79 10.19
N GLU A 501 -1.04 -7.48 11.20
CA GLU A 501 -2.28 -7.12 11.87
C GLU A 501 -2.12 -5.85 12.72
N ALA A 502 -3.23 -5.13 12.89
CA ALA A 502 -3.31 -4.03 13.84
C ALA A 502 -3.14 -4.54 15.27
N SER A 503 -2.50 -3.74 16.12
CA SER A 503 -2.41 -4.02 17.55
C SER A 503 -2.47 -2.75 18.37
N THR A 504 -2.80 -2.91 19.65
CA THR A 504 -2.89 -1.81 20.60
C THR A 504 -2.30 -2.27 21.91
N SER A 505 -1.45 -1.44 22.51
CA SER A 505 -0.88 -1.74 23.82
C SER A 505 -1.92 -1.58 24.93
N GLU A 506 -1.63 -2.17 26.10
CA GLU A 506 -2.29 -1.72 27.32
C GLU A 506 -2.03 -0.22 27.56
N ALA A 507 -2.97 0.44 28.21
CA ALA A 507 -2.85 1.85 28.54
C ALA A 507 -1.96 2.02 29.78
N ALA A 508 -0.83 2.72 29.63
CA ALA A 508 -0.04 3.15 30.76
C ALA A 508 -0.67 4.39 31.38
N ILE A 509 -0.80 4.39 32.70
CA ILE A 509 -1.40 5.49 33.46
C ILE A 509 -0.30 6.20 34.24
N PHE A 510 -0.28 7.52 34.15
CA PHE A 510 0.59 8.35 34.98
C PHE A 510 -0.19 9.54 35.55
N THR A 511 0.15 9.94 36.76
CA THR A 511 -0.49 11.08 37.43
C THR A 511 0.42 12.30 37.34
N VAL A 512 -0.13 13.40 36.85
CA VAL A 512 0.51 14.71 36.86
C VAL A 512 0.11 15.39 38.15
N GLU A 513 1.03 15.46 39.09
CA GLU A 513 0.82 16.18 40.34
C GLU A 513 1.10 17.67 40.08
N ALA A 514 0.27 18.53 40.69
CA ALA A 514 0.59 19.94 40.81
C ALA A 514 2.03 20.06 41.31
N PRO A 515 2.81 21.05 40.82
CA PRO A 515 4.16 21.24 41.33
C PRO A 515 4.02 21.38 42.84
N ALA A 516 4.61 20.43 43.59
CA ALA A 516 4.77 20.59 45.02
C ALA A 516 5.31 22.01 45.20
N PRO A 517 4.72 22.86 46.07
CA PRO A 517 5.25 24.19 46.26
C PRO A 517 6.71 23.98 46.64
N SER A 518 7.62 24.21 45.70
CA SER A 518 9.01 24.41 46.05
C SER A 518 8.91 25.49 47.12
N PRO A 519 9.45 25.29 48.32
CA PRO A 519 9.50 26.37 49.26
C PRO A 519 10.48 27.35 48.61
N MET A 520 9.96 28.25 47.78
CA MET A 520 10.67 29.48 47.44
C MET A 520 11.17 29.98 48.78
N PRO A 521 12.49 30.13 48.97
CA PRO A 521 13.04 30.60 50.21
C PRO A 521 12.22 31.83 50.68
N ARG A 522 11.47 31.70 51.77
CA ARG A 522 10.66 32.81 52.30
C ARG A 522 11.52 33.69 53.18
N CYS A 523 11.34 35.00 53.14
CA CYS A 523 11.96 35.91 54.11
C CYS A 523 11.20 35.84 55.45
N LEU A 524 11.14 34.66 56.10
CA LEU A 524 10.27 34.35 57.25
C LEU A 524 10.23 35.43 58.34
N ILE A 525 11.39 35.93 58.79
CA ILE A 525 11.47 36.97 59.82
C ILE A 525 10.92 38.30 59.30
N ALA A 526 11.26 38.69 58.06
CA ALA A 526 10.72 39.92 57.48
C ALA A 526 9.19 39.81 57.25
N THR A 527 8.71 38.67 56.78
CA THR A 527 7.27 38.42 56.60
C THR A 527 6.51 38.49 57.92
N ALA A 528 7.06 37.92 59.00
CA ALA A 528 6.45 38.00 60.33
C ALA A 528 6.51 39.43 60.90
N ALA A 529 7.61 40.18 60.68
CA ALA A 529 7.76 41.57 61.09
C ALA A 529 6.79 42.54 60.37
N PHE A 530 6.63 42.39 59.05
CA PHE A 530 5.84 43.30 58.21
C PHE A 530 4.41 42.80 57.95
N GLY A 531 4.10 41.54 58.23
CA GLY A 531 2.75 40.97 58.20
C GLY A 531 2.38 40.25 56.89
N SER A 532 3.02 40.58 55.77
CA SER A 532 2.76 39.92 54.47
C SER A 532 4.01 39.86 53.59
N GLU A 533 4.09 38.84 52.74
CA GLU A 533 5.14 38.70 51.73
C GLU A 533 5.04 39.75 50.61
N LEU A 534 3.86 40.36 50.45
CA LEU A 534 3.58 41.38 49.44
C LEU A 534 3.91 42.80 49.93
N GLU A 535 4.24 42.96 51.20
CA GLU A 535 4.64 44.26 51.75
C GLU A 535 5.91 44.77 51.07
N GLY A 536 5.96 46.08 50.82
CA GLY A 536 7.05 46.74 50.08
C GLY A 536 8.47 46.32 50.53
N PRO A 537 8.79 46.33 51.84
CA PRO A 537 10.09 45.91 52.35
C PRO A 537 10.43 44.44 52.09
N VAL A 538 9.44 43.53 52.22
CA VAL A 538 9.64 42.09 52.00
C VAL A 538 9.78 41.79 50.51
N ARG A 539 8.95 42.44 49.68
CA ARG A 539 9.03 42.36 48.22
C ARG A 539 10.38 42.86 47.71
N PHE A 540 10.90 43.95 48.26
CA PHE A 540 12.25 44.43 47.94
C PHE A 540 13.32 43.36 48.21
N LEU A 541 13.34 42.76 49.40
CA LEU A 541 14.31 41.71 49.75
C LEU A 541 14.23 40.52 48.79
N ARG A 542 13.01 40.11 48.43
CA ARG A 542 12.78 39.03 47.46
C ARG A 542 13.27 39.41 46.08
N CYS A 543 12.91 40.58 45.55
CA CYS A 543 13.37 41.04 44.24
C CYS A 543 14.89 41.21 44.19
N PHE A 544 15.51 41.75 45.23
CA PHE A 544 16.98 41.88 45.28
C PHE A 544 17.64 40.49 45.23
N ARG A 545 17.15 39.54 46.02
CA ARG A 545 17.66 38.16 46.01
C ARG A 545 17.42 37.46 44.68
N ASP A 546 16.17 37.39 44.23
CA ASP A 546 15.72 36.55 43.12
C ASP A 546 16.15 37.15 41.78
N CYS A 547 16.11 38.48 41.63
CA CYS A 547 16.43 39.13 40.35
C CYS A 547 17.91 39.48 40.19
N LYS A 548 18.68 39.61 41.29
CA LYS A 548 20.08 40.06 41.23
C LYS A 548 21.05 39.04 41.81
N VAL A 549 20.87 38.65 43.07
CA VAL A 549 21.83 37.77 43.77
C VAL A 549 21.87 36.37 43.13
N VAL A 550 20.72 35.69 43.03
CA VAL A 550 20.65 34.29 42.56
C VAL A 550 20.94 34.16 41.06
N ASN A 551 20.80 35.24 40.29
CA ASN A 551 21.11 35.29 38.86
C ASN A 551 22.62 35.38 38.55
N THR A 552 23.47 35.34 39.57
CA THR A 552 24.93 35.25 39.43
C THR A 552 25.42 33.94 40.04
N ARG A 553 26.50 33.38 39.50
CA ARG A 553 27.14 32.16 39.99
C ARG A 553 27.69 32.35 41.39
N GLY A 554 28.39 33.46 41.64
CA GLY A 554 28.92 33.80 42.97
C GLY A 554 27.81 34.05 43.99
N GLY A 555 26.78 34.81 43.62
CA GLY A 555 25.64 35.09 44.49
C GLY A 555 24.76 33.87 44.76
N SER A 556 24.52 33.01 43.77
CA SER A 556 23.80 31.74 43.94
C SER A 556 24.56 30.78 44.87
N ALA A 557 25.88 30.67 44.72
CA ALA A 557 26.72 29.88 45.62
C ALA A 557 26.66 30.39 47.07
N PHE A 558 26.73 31.72 47.28
CA PHE A 558 26.51 32.34 48.59
C PHE A 558 25.13 32.00 49.14
N MET A 559 24.08 32.12 48.33
CA MET A 559 22.70 31.89 48.77
C MET A 559 22.45 30.46 49.22
N LYS A 560 23.16 29.46 48.67
CA LYS A 560 23.10 28.07 49.18
C LYS A 560 23.59 27.98 50.64
N VAL A 561 24.71 28.63 50.95
CA VAL A 561 25.28 28.65 52.32
C VAL A 561 24.41 29.49 53.25
N PHE A 562 24.02 30.69 52.80
CA PHE A 562 23.17 31.59 53.58
C PHE A 562 21.81 30.96 53.89
N ASN A 563 21.14 30.33 52.93
CA ASN A 563 19.85 29.69 53.15
C ASN A 563 19.96 28.54 54.16
N ALA A 564 20.99 27.70 54.05
CA ALA A 564 21.21 26.62 55.01
C ALA A 564 21.36 27.16 56.45
N TRP A 565 22.09 28.26 56.61
CA TRP A 565 22.22 28.94 57.90
C TRP A 565 20.93 29.65 58.34
N TYR A 566 20.28 30.42 57.47
CA TYR A 566 19.10 31.21 57.80
C TYR A 566 17.90 30.33 58.17
N TYR A 567 17.63 29.28 57.40
CA TYR A 567 16.49 28.38 57.67
C TYR A 567 16.74 27.40 58.82
N SER A 568 17.96 27.28 59.34
CA SER A 568 18.21 26.43 60.51
C SER A 568 17.64 27.03 61.81
N TRP A 569 17.35 28.33 61.84
CA TRP A 569 16.85 29.01 63.05
C TRP A 569 15.70 30.01 62.81
N SER A 570 15.58 30.59 61.61
CA SER A 570 14.56 31.62 61.32
C SER A 570 13.10 31.15 61.50
N PRO A 571 12.70 29.88 61.27
CA PRO A 571 11.32 29.45 61.52
C PRO A 571 10.93 29.60 62.99
N TYR A 572 11.84 29.28 63.92
CA TYR A 572 11.58 29.40 65.35
C TYR A 572 11.38 30.87 65.74
N VAL A 573 12.22 31.77 65.23
CA VAL A 573 12.08 33.21 65.50
C VAL A 573 10.79 33.78 64.91
N ALA A 574 10.48 33.47 63.65
CA ALA A 574 9.25 33.94 63.00
C ALA A 574 7.99 33.43 63.73
N SER A 575 8.01 32.19 64.25
CA SER A 575 6.89 31.65 65.03
C SER A 575 6.63 32.42 66.34
N VAL A 576 7.68 32.88 67.03
CA VAL A 576 7.57 33.69 68.26
C VAL A 576 7.16 35.14 67.94
N GLU A 577 7.58 35.66 66.80
CA GLU A 577 7.19 36.99 66.32
C GLU A 577 5.70 37.07 65.95
N TYR A 578 5.10 35.95 65.49
CA TYR A 578 3.66 35.90 65.25
C TYR A 578 2.82 36.02 66.53
N SER A 579 3.35 35.58 67.68
CA SER A 579 2.64 35.59 68.96
C SER A 579 2.96 36.80 69.85
N ASN A 580 3.91 37.67 69.48
CA ASN A 580 4.36 38.80 70.29
C ASN A 580 4.51 40.10 69.49
N ASP A 581 3.57 41.03 69.65
CA ASP A 581 3.55 42.32 68.94
C ASP A 581 4.70 43.26 69.33
N GLY A 582 5.17 43.19 70.57
CA GLY A 582 6.33 43.97 71.04
C GLY A 582 7.61 43.52 70.34
N LEU A 583 7.84 42.20 70.27
CA LEU A 583 8.97 41.62 69.55
C LEU A 583 8.89 41.94 68.04
N ARG A 584 7.71 41.79 67.43
CA ARG A 584 7.47 42.14 66.02
C ARG A 584 7.83 43.59 65.71
N THR A 585 7.42 44.51 66.58
CA THR A 585 7.74 45.94 66.42
C THR A 585 9.24 46.19 66.55
N ALA A 586 9.90 45.57 67.53
CA ALA A 586 11.34 45.69 67.72
C ALA A 586 12.13 45.15 66.52
N VAL A 587 11.76 43.97 66.00
CA VAL A 587 12.38 43.37 64.80
C VAL A 587 12.14 44.24 63.57
N ARG A 588 10.93 44.78 63.39
CA ARG A 588 10.63 45.72 62.28
C ARG A 588 11.55 46.93 62.29
N TYR A 589 11.74 47.58 63.44
CA TYR A 589 12.68 48.70 63.56
C TYR A 589 14.13 48.28 63.34
N ALA A 590 14.51 47.09 63.82
CA ALA A 590 15.83 46.53 63.58
C ALA A 590 16.07 46.20 62.10
N LEU A 591 15.04 45.92 61.29
CA LEU A 591 15.18 45.63 59.86
C LEU A 591 15.31 46.89 58.99
N TYR A 592 14.83 48.06 59.40
CA TYR A 592 14.89 49.26 58.55
C TYR A 592 16.31 49.66 58.13
N PRO A 593 17.32 49.75 59.03
CA PRO A 593 18.68 50.09 58.62
C PRO A 593 19.31 48.99 57.73
N LEU A 594 19.00 47.72 58.00
CA LEU A 594 19.43 46.58 57.17
C LEU A 594 18.90 46.72 55.74
N ILE A 595 17.60 46.97 55.59
CA ILE A 595 16.97 47.16 54.28
C ILE A 595 17.56 48.38 53.57
N GLY A 596 17.76 49.50 54.29
CA GLY A 596 18.44 50.68 53.76
C GLY A 596 19.85 50.38 53.23
N SER A 597 20.64 49.58 53.96
CA SER A 597 21.97 49.15 53.49
C SER A 597 21.92 48.31 52.21
N LEU A 598 20.90 47.46 52.07
CA LEU A 598 20.68 46.66 50.87
C LEU A 598 20.17 47.51 49.69
N MET A 599 19.40 48.57 49.93
CA MET A 599 19.01 49.53 48.88
C MET A 599 20.22 50.26 48.30
N ILE A 600 21.18 50.67 49.14
CA ILE A 600 22.44 51.26 48.69
C ILE A 600 23.28 50.22 47.92
N SER A 601 23.38 49.00 48.47
CA SER A 601 24.04 47.88 47.79
C SER A 601 23.42 47.57 46.43
N GLN A 602 22.10 47.73 46.28
CA GLN A 602 21.43 47.55 45.02
C GLN A 602 21.86 48.59 43.99
N GLN A 603 22.02 49.85 44.40
CA GLN A 603 22.52 50.91 43.49
C GLN A 603 23.94 50.60 42.99
N VAL A 604 24.79 50.04 43.85
CA VAL A 604 26.15 49.58 43.46
C VAL A 604 26.07 48.46 42.43
N TYR A 605 25.18 47.49 42.64
CA TYR A 605 24.95 46.43 41.65
C TYR A 605 24.48 47.03 40.31
N ASP A 606 23.47 47.89 40.34
CA ASP A 606 22.87 48.48 39.13
C ASP A 606 23.91 49.28 38.34
N ALA A 607 24.77 50.04 39.02
CA ALA A 607 25.83 50.83 38.41
C ALA A 607 26.93 49.98 37.75
N LEU A 608 27.25 48.80 38.29
CA LEU A 608 28.38 47.96 37.83
C LEU A 608 27.94 46.78 36.95
N SER A 609 26.66 46.40 37.00
CA SER A 609 26.14 45.20 36.34
C SER A 609 26.27 45.22 34.82
N TRP A 610 26.27 46.41 34.20
CA TRP A 610 26.51 46.57 32.75
C TRP A 610 27.87 46.00 32.32
N CYS A 611 28.90 46.15 33.16
CA CYS A 611 30.25 45.70 32.84
C CYS A 611 30.41 44.20 33.10
N ASN A 612 30.03 43.76 34.31
CA ASN A 612 30.07 42.35 34.70
C ASN A 612 29.18 42.11 35.92
N ALA A 613 28.18 41.24 35.79
CA ALA A 613 27.23 40.93 36.86
C ALA A 613 27.87 40.22 38.08
N GLU A 614 28.89 39.38 37.88
CA GLU A 614 29.62 38.72 38.97
C GLU A 614 30.45 39.72 39.78
N LEU A 615 31.13 40.65 39.10
CA LEU A 615 31.85 41.72 39.77
C LEU A 615 30.89 42.64 40.53
N ALA A 616 29.76 42.99 39.89
CA ALA A 616 28.74 43.85 40.47
C ALA A 616 28.14 43.25 41.74
N ILE A 617 27.83 41.95 41.77
CA ILE A 617 27.26 41.31 42.96
C ILE A 617 28.27 41.18 44.09
N VAL A 618 29.55 40.94 43.78
CA VAL A 618 30.62 40.90 44.80
C VAL A 618 30.81 42.28 45.40
N ALA A 619 30.87 43.33 44.58
CA ALA A 619 30.98 44.72 45.05
C ALA A 619 29.78 45.12 45.91
N ALA A 620 28.57 44.79 45.46
CA ALA A 620 27.34 44.99 46.22
C ALA A 620 27.40 44.27 47.57
N GLY A 621 27.79 43.00 47.60
CA GLY A 621 27.96 42.21 48.82
C GLY A 621 28.96 42.81 49.81
N VAL A 622 30.10 43.33 49.33
CA VAL A 622 31.09 44.03 50.17
C VAL A 622 30.48 45.29 50.79
N VAL A 623 29.81 46.11 50.00
CA VAL A 623 29.17 47.37 50.46
C VAL A 623 28.07 47.07 51.49
N ALA A 624 27.17 46.13 51.19
CA ALA A 624 26.14 45.68 52.12
C ALA A 624 26.77 45.23 53.45
N SER A 625 27.77 44.35 53.39
CA SER A 625 28.44 43.79 54.57
C SER A 625 29.11 44.86 55.44
N MET A 626 29.78 45.83 54.81
CA MET A 626 30.40 46.95 55.53
C MET A 626 29.36 47.87 56.18
N MET A 627 28.27 48.19 55.47
CA MET A 627 27.20 49.04 56.00
C MET A 627 26.45 48.36 57.15
N ILE A 628 26.13 47.08 57.01
CA ILE A 628 25.52 46.27 58.09
C ILE A 628 26.45 46.25 59.31
N SER A 629 27.74 45.97 59.12
CA SER A 629 28.69 45.98 60.25
C SER A 629 28.84 47.35 60.91
N LEU A 630 28.83 48.43 60.11
CA LEU A 630 28.88 49.79 60.64
C LEU A 630 27.68 50.10 61.55
N VAL A 631 26.48 49.64 61.18
CA VAL A 631 25.26 49.89 61.95
C VAL A 631 25.11 48.96 63.16
N TYR A 632 25.33 47.66 63.00
CA TYR A 632 24.99 46.67 64.02
C TYR A 632 26.17 46.19 64.87
N ILE A 633 27.37 46.08 64.29
CA ILE A 633 28.53 45.48 64.97
C ILE A 633 29.40 46.56 65.61
N THR A 634 29.63 47.67 64.89
CA THR A 634 30.56 48.71 65.32
C THR A 634 30.16 49.36 66.66
N PRO A 635 28.89 49.76 66.91
CA PRO A 635 28.51 50.32 68.21
C PRO A 635 28.70 49.32 69.35
N PHE A 636 28.37 48.05 69.13
CA PHE A 636 28.52 46.99 70.13
C PHE A 636 29.98 46.73 70.48
N THR A 637 30.88 46.64 69.48
CA THR A 637 32.31 46.45 69.73
C THR A 637 32.92 47.60 70.53
N PHE A 638 32.47 48.84 70.30
CA PHE A 638 32.91 50.01 71.08
C PHE A 638 32.39 49.98 72.52
N LEU A 639 31.11 49.63 72.72
CA LEU A 639 30.53 49.45 74.04
C LEU A 639 31.21 48.33 74.83
N LEU A 640 31.46 47.18 74.18
CA LEU A 640 32.15 46.05 74.78
C LEU A 640 33.58 46.41 75.17
N LYS A 641 34.33 47.12 74.32
CA LYS A 641 35.67 47.62 74.64
C LYS A 641 35.64 48.53 75.88
N LYS A 642 34.67 49.44 75.95
CA LYS A 642 34.47 50.34 77.10
C LYS A 642 34.10 49.56 78.37
N ALA A 643 33.23 48.56 78.27
CA ALA A 643 32.79 47.73 79.39
C ALA A 643 33.91 46.85 79.94
N LEU A 644 34.71 46.25 79.06
CA LEU A 644 35.87 45.41 79.41
C LEU A 644 37.10 46.22 79.87
N ARG A 645 37.03 47.57 79.88
CA ARG A 645 38.15 48.48 80.22
C ARG A 645 39.46 48.11 79.50
N MET A 646 39.35 47.67 78.25
CA MET A 646 40.52 47.31 77.45
C MET A 646 41.19 48.59 76.94
N ASP A 647 42.21 49.04 77.67
CA ASP A 647 43.08 50.19 77.30
C ASP A 647 44.13 49.83 76.25
N THR A 648 44.07 48.63 75.66
CA THR A 648 44.99 48.25 74.59
C THR A 648 44.77 49.10 73.33
N PRO A 649 45.80 49.80 72.84
CA PRO A 649 45.73 50.49 71.56
C PRO A 649 45.54 49.43 70.48
N TRP A 650 44.45 49.55 69.72
CA TRP A 650 44.19 48.66 68.60
C TRP A 650 45.22 48.99 67.52
N THR A 651 46.24 48.16 67.39
CA THR A 651 47.35 48.34 66.45
C THR A 651 46.84 48.29 65.00
N ARG A 652 47.62 48.75 64.01
CA ARG A 652 47.26 48.61 62.57
C ARG A 652 47.12 47.15 62.13
N THR A 653 47.54 46.19 62.95
CA THR A 653 47.61 44.76 62.66
C THR A 653 46.24 44.13 62.35
N PRO A 654 45.21 44.24 63.20
CA PRO A 654 43.85 43.74 62.90
C PRO A 654 43.22 44.29 61.62
N THR A 655 43.40 45.58 61.31
CA THR A 655 42.89 46.13 60.03
C THR A 655 43.65 45.57 58.83
N LYS A 656 44.97 45.40 58.94
CA LYS A 656 45.77 44.72 57.91
C LYS A 656 45.38 43.25 57.73
N VAL A 657 45.08 42.55 58.82
CA VAL A 657 44.62 41.15 58.79
C VAL A 657 43.26 41.06 58.10
N ALA A 658 42.29 41.90 58.47
CA ALA A 658 40.98 41.92 57.84
C ALA A 658 41.06 42.29 56.34
N ALA A 659 41.91 43.27 55.98
CA ALA A 659 42.14 43.65 54.58
C ALA A 659 42.81 42.51 53.79
N SER A 660 43.83 41.87 54.36
CA SER A 660 44.50 40.72 53.74
C SER A 660 43.55 39.53 53.57
N TRP A 661 42.67 39.29 54.54
CA TRP A 661 41.66 38.24 54.45
C TRP A 661 40.64 38.53 53.35
N LEU A 662 40.19 39.78 53.22
CA LEU A 662 39.29 40.18 52.14
C LEU A 662 39.96 40.00 50.77
N VAL A 663 41.19 40.47 50.59
CA VAL A 663 41.93 40.34 49.34
C VAL A 663 42.16 38.87 48.97
N GLY A 664 42.57 38.03 49.93
CA GLY A 664 42.73 36.60 49.70
C GLY A 664 41.42 35.91 49.32
N SER A 665 40.31 36.29 49.96
CA SER A 665 38.98 35.74 49.65
C SER A 665 38.47 36.17 48.28
N LEU A 666 38.73 37.42 47.87
CA LEU A 666 38.42 37.92 46.53
C LEU A 666 39.23 37.18 45.46
N ALA A 667 40.53 36.97 45.67
CA ALA A 667 41.38 36.20 44.75
C ALA A 667 40.89 34.75 44.61
N MET A 668 40.54 34.10 45.71
CA MET A 668 39.95 32.75 45.70
C MET A 668 38.59 32.72 44.99
N HIS A 669 37.76 33.75 45.15
CA HIS A 669 36.47 33.85 44.49
C HIS A 669 36.62 34.02 42.97
N SER A 670 37.52 34.90 42.52
CA SER A 670 37.85 35.06 41.10
C SER A 670 38.37 33.76 40.48
N LEU A 671 39.26 33.05 41.19
CA LEU A 671 39.75 31.74 40.74
C LEU A 671 38.62 30.70 40.69
N GLY A 672 37.72 30.70 41.68
CA GLY A 672 36.53 29.84 41.71
C GLY A 672 35.56 30.11 40.56
N LEU A 673 35.39 31.37 40.15
CA LEU A 673 34.59 31.74 38.99
C LEU A 673 35.24 31.25 37.69
N LEU A 674 36.56 31.44 37.56
CA LEU A 674 37.34 31.05 36.37
C LEU A 674 37.39 29.52 36.18
N LEU A 675 37.58 28.75 37.25
CA LEU A 675 37.61 27.29 37.23
C LEU A 675 36.23 26.64 37.34
N GLY A 676 35.21 27.43 37.64
CA GLY A 676 33.86 26.94 37.86
C GLY A 676 33.66 26.05 39.09
N ALA A 677 34.49 26.20 40.13
CA ALA A 677 34.46 25.37 41.32
C ALA A 677 33.39 25.84 42.34
N ASP A 678 32.24 25.15 42.40
CA ASP A 678 31.10 25.51 43.29
C ASP A 678 31.48 25.54 44.79
N LEU A 679 32.31 24.61 45.25
CA LEU A 679 32.80 24.60 46.64
C LEU A 679 33.66 25.83 46.97
N ALA A 680 34.55 26.22 46.05
CA ALA A 680 35.39 27.40 46.23
C ALA A 680 34.54 28.66 46.27
N LEU A 681 33.50 28.77 45.44
CA LEU A 681 32.56 29.91 45.43
C LEU A 681 31.75 30.02 46.73
N LYS A 682 31.25 28.90 47.26
CA LYS A 682 30.53 28.85 48.55
C LYS A 682 31.40 29.34 49.72
N LEU A 683 32.64 28.85 49.80
CA LEU A 683 33.58 29.23 50.86
C LEU A 683 34.02 30.69 50.71
N SER A 684 34.52 31.06 49.53
CA SER A 684 35.06 32.40 49.29
C SER A 684 34.02 33.51 49.42
N SER A 685 32.79 33.32 48.94
CA SER A 685 31.72 34.32 49.10
C SER A 685 31.35 34.57 50.57
N THR A 686 31.29 33.51 51.38
CA THR A 686 31.08 33.62 52.83
C THR A 686 32.24 34.35 53.51
N CYS A 687 33.48 34.02 53.14
CA CYS A 687 34.67 34.70 53.66
C CYS A 687 34.72 36.18 53.26
N ILE A 688 34.30 36.54 52.03
CA ILE A 688 34.20 37.94 51.59
C ILE A 688 33.26 38.73 52.49
N VAL A 689 32.07 38.19 52.79
CA VAL A 689 31.08 38.84 53.68
C VAL A 689 31.69 39.05 55.08
N LEU A 690 32.23 37.99 55.68
CA LEU A 690 32.80 38.05 57.04
C LEU A 690 34.01 39.00 57.13
N ALA A 691 34.92 38.95 56.16
CA ALA A 691 36.08 39.84 56.10
C ALA A 691 35.64 41.31 55.91
N SER A 692 34.62 41.55 55.07
CA SER A 692 34.05 42.89 54.86
C SER A 692 33.37 43.43 56.12
N MET A 693 32.69 42.57 56.89
CA MET A 693 32.09 42.95 58.18
C MET A 693 33.16 43.25 59.24
N ALA A 694 34.34 42.65 59.21
CA ALA A 694 35.42 42.91 60.17
C ALA A 694 36.11 44.28 59.97
N LEU A 695 36.02 44.86 58.76
CA LEU A 695 36.76 46.07 58.40
C LEU A 695 36.28 47.36 59.12
N PRO A 696 35.00 47.76 59.08
CA PRO A 696 34.53 49.01 59.69
C PRO A 696 34.90 49.22 61.17
N PRO A 697 34.67 48.26 62.10
CA PRO A 697 35.05 48.44 63.50
C PRO A 697 36.57 48.54 63.68
N SER A 698 37.35 47.81 62.88
CA SER A 698 38.81 47.87 62.93
C SER A 698 39.38 49.21 62.48
N ILE A 699 38.80 49.82 61.43
CA ILE A 699 39.23 51.11 60.87
C ILE A 699 38.89 52.26 61.82
N LEU A 700 37.67 52.27 62.37
CA LEU A 700 37.23 53.32 63.29
C LEU A 700 37.99 53.27 64.63
N ALA A 701 38.47 52.10 65.04
CA ALA A 701 39.36 51.95 66.19
C ALA A 701 40.75 52.62 65.97
N LEU A 702 41.26 52.67 64.73
CA LEU A 702 42.53 53.33 64.40
C LEU A 702 42.45 54.86 64.49
N ARG A 703 41.31 55.44 64.12
CA ARG A 703 41.12 56.90 64.02
C ARG A 703 41.05 57.62 65.38
N LYS A 704 40.88 56.88 66.48
CA LYS A 704 40.92 57.41 67.86
C LYS A 704 42.27 57.23 68.56
N ALA A 705 43.23 56.56 67.92
CA ALA A 705 44.57 56.31 68.48
C ALA A 705 45.68 57.16 67.83
N ALA A 706 45.31 58.09 66.94
CA ALA A 706 46.22 58.99 66.22
C ALA A 706 45.97 60.45 66.62
#